data_AF-A0A418Q7W7-F1
#
_entry.id   AF-A0A418Q7W7-F1
#
_cell.length_a   1.000
_cell.length_b   1.000
_cell.length_c   1.000
_cell.angle_alpha   90.00
_cell.angle_beta   90.00
_cell.angle_gamma   90.00
#
_symmetry.space_group_name_H-M   'P 1'
#
loop_
_entity.id
_entity.type
_entity.pdbx_description
1 polymer ?
#
loop_
_entity_poly.entity_id
_entity_poly.type
_entity_poly.pdbx_seq_one_letter_code
_entity_poly.pdbx_strand_id
1 'polypeptide(L)'
;MSQLYPGDLLEGRYRIGAQIAKGGMSTVYIAVDTRLDREVAVKVMDPALATEPAFRTRFEREARAVARLNHPSLVNVFDQGVDRDYVFLVMELVEGGSLRELLKERGPMPPHAAMAVMQPVLTALSVAHSVGMIHRDIKPDNVLISDRHRVKLADFGLVRATNAVGDQTTGQVIGTVGYLSPEQVRGEQLTQASDVYSAGILLFELLTGAVPFREDNPTDTAVARLHRDVPPPSSYIDGVPVEIDDLVLRACHSDPELRFADGEEFLDEVGRVVDELDIPAFNVPAPHDSAVHRALEGTDFGERKSWDHESMATRVVDVPPQEGPATSQTALQNYDPAGYSPYTPPPRNEVTPPPASGTAAAPLPPLHAQPTNPAHPHNHNPNGPSGPSGPSSPSSPSNGAQQRPAPSRSVPARAPLTNRSPAKTIVWSITIVLLVAAVVVGAWWFSSGRYGTIPDVVGMDTTTAQATVEDAGFTSTLEERYDNTAAAQSVMGTDPPFGDRATRGSRVAVLVSLGKPTVPPIGVAESVTSYTRKLQERTLRLRESSEVYSDDVAAGHIASVSPSGGTEVPVDSTVEVHVSKGPKPVDVPDVRGKDKSSAVRALEKVGLKVKVVEEFSSDEDGGDAIRTEPSSGTKVPGKSEVTLVVSNAIKVPDVEGKSLDDAIRILRDKGLIPVEGEPVADSSVDAGDVAQQSPSKDSRIDPNSDTRVTLRVSNAQKVPFVLGKTGESAKRQLQEQGFDVKLNGDPNGRVYRQSPSPGSTAEEGNTIEISTI
;
A
#
# COMPACT_ATOMS: atom_id res chain seq x y z
N MET A 1 -7.29 21.09 -23.24
CA MET A 1 -7.14 19.62 -23.07
C MET A 1 -7.89 18.98 -24.22
N SER A 2 -7.20 18.19 -25.04
CA SER A 2 -7.81 17.42 -26.12
C SER A 2 -8.25 16.07 -25.56
N GLN A 3 -9.57 15.89 -25.43
CA GLN A 3 -10.17 14.60 -25.10
C GLN A 3 -10.65 13.97 -26.41
N LEU A 4 -10.45 12.67 -26.60
CA LEU A 4 -11.03 11.94 -27.73
C LEU A 4 -12.53 11.74 -27.51
N TYR A 5 -13.30 11.96 -28.57
CA TYR A 5 -14.75 11.82 -28.59
C TYR A 5 -15.16 10.55 -29.37
N PRO A 6 -16.34 9.96 -29.07
CA PRO A 6 -16.90 8.89 -29.89
C PRO A 6 -17.01 9.31 -31.36
N GLY A 7 -16.47 8.49 -32.26
CA GLY A 7 -16.36 8.77 -33.70
C GLY A 7 -14.97 9.22 -34.16
N ASP A 8 -14.09 9.70 -33.26
CA ASP A 8 -12.70 10.04 -33.61
C ASP A 8 -11.94 8.82 -34.16
N LEU A 9 -11.03 9.06 -35.12
CA LEU A 9 -10.19 8.04 -35.73
C LEU A 9 -8.72 8.27 -35.37
N LEU A 10 -8.10 7.32 -34.65
CA LEU A 10 -6.66 7.26 -34.46
C LEU A 10 -5.99 6.54 -35.64
N GLU A 11 -4.96 7.16 -36.21
CA GLU A 11 -4.21 6.73 -37.41
C GLU A 11 -5.12 6.41 -38.62
N GLY A 12 -6.31 7.00 -38.66
CA GLY A 12 -7.33 6.71 -39.68
C GLY A 12 -7.84 5.26 -39.66
N ARG A 13 -7.61 4.50 -38.57
CA ARG A 13 -7.93 3.06 -38.45
C ARG A 13 -8.81 2.72 -37.26
N TYR A 14 -8.51 3.26 -36.08
CA TYR A 14 -9.18 2.89 -34.85
C TYR A 14 -10.26 3.92 -34.52
N ARG A 15 -11.53 3.55 -34.71
CA ARG A 15 -12.66 4.43 -34.43
C ARG A 15 -13.03 4.34 -32.96
N ILE A 16 -12.79 5.41 -32.20
CA ILE A 16 -13.10 5.52 -30.78
C ILE A 16 -14.63 5.46 -30.57
N GLY A 17 -15.06 4.69 -29.57
CA GLY A 17 -16.43 4.58 -29.08
C GLY A 17 -16.54 5.13 -27.65
N ALA A 18 -17.27 4.43 -26.78
CA ALA A 18 -17.42 4.83 -25.38
C ALA A 18 -16.13 4.67 -24.58
N GLN A 19 -16.00 5.49 -23.53
CA GLN A 19 -14.92 5.43 -22.56
C GLN A 19 -15.21 4.37 -21.50
N ILE A 20 -14.35 3.37 -21.35
CA ILE A 20 -14.46 2.34 -20.30
C ILE A 20 -13.99 2.91 -18.96
N ALA A 21 -12.77 3.44 -18.92
CA ALA A 21 -12.11 3.84 -17.69
C ALA A 21 -11.19 5.05 -17.90
N LYS A 22 -10.99 5.85 -16.85
CA LYS A 22 -10.05 6.97 -16.84
C LYS A 22 -9.21 6.93 -15.56
N GLY A 23 -7.90 6.72 -15.72
CA GLY A 23 -6.91 6.85 -14.65
C GLY A 23 -6.10 8.14 -14.79
N GLY A 24 -5.22 8.41 -13.81
CA GLY A 24 -4.42 9.64 -13.78
C GLY A 24 -3.34 9.78 -14.86
N MET A 25 -3.01 8.71 -15.59
CA MET A 25 -1.98 8.71 -16.66
C MET A 25 -2.48 8.27 -18.03
N SER A 26 -3.72 7.77 -18.12
CA SER A 26 -4.28 7.20 -19.36
C SER A 26 -5.79 7.01 -19.28
N THR A 27 -6.46 7.02 -20.44
CA THR A 27 -7.89 6.73 -20.61
C THR A 27 -8.08 5.54 -21.54
N VAL A 28 -8.96 4.60 -21.18
CA VAL A 28 -9.27 3.40 -21.97
C VAL A 28 -10.64 3.55 -22.62
N TYR A 29 -10.70 3.30 -23.92
CA TYR A 29 -11.90 3.36 -24.75
C TYR A 29 -12.20 2.01 -25.39
N ILE A 30 -13.48 1.72 -25.64
CA ILE A 30 -13.89 0.77 -26.68
C ILE A 30 -13.58 1.42 -28.03
N ALA A 31 -13.09 0.68 -29.01
CA ALA A 31 -12.92 1.14 -30.38
C ALA A 31 -13.14 0.02 -31.40
N VAL A 32 -13.37 0.37 -32.66
CA VAL A 32 -13.43 -0.57 -33.78
C VAL A 32 -12.17 -0.44 -34.65
N ASP A 33 -11.47 -1.56 -34.88
CA ASP A 33 -10.42 -1.68 -35.89
C ASP A 33 -11.07 -1.77 -37.28
N THR A 34 -11.26 -0.61 -37.92
CA THR A 34 -12.00 -0.50 -39.20
C THR A 34 -11.39 -1.26 -40.38
N ARG A 35 -10.20 -1.88 -40.23
CA ARG A 35 -9.59 -2.75 -41.24
C ARG A 35 -9.86 -4.24 -41.01
N LEU A 36 -10.05 -4.64 -39.75
CA LEU A 36 -10.27 -6.05 -39.35
C LEU A 36 -11.70 -6.29 -38.82
N ASP A 37 -12.53 -5.26 -38.86
CA ASP A 37 -13.96 -5.23 -38.50
C ASP A 37 -14.32 -5.70 -37.08
N ARG A 38 -13.33 -5.70 -36.20
CA ARG A 38 -13.39 -6.18 -34.80
C ARG A 38 -13.37 -5.04 -33.79
N GLU A 39 -13.98 -5.29 -32.64
CA GLU A 39 -13.86 -4.45 -31.46
C GLU A 39 -12.53 -4.71 -30.74
N VAL A 40 -11.97 -3.65 -30.15
CA VAL A 40 -10.69 -3.62 -29.44
C VAL A 40 -10.79 -2.62 -28.29
N ALA A 41 -10.00 -2.83 -27.23
CA ALA A 41 -9.75 -1.79 -26.24
C ALA A 41 -8.57 -0.93 -26.70
N VAL A 42 -8.68 0.39 -26.56
CA VAL A 42 -7.62 1.35 -26.89
C VAL A 42 -7.28 2.18 -25.67
N LYS A 43 -6.05 2.02 -25.18
CA LYS A 43 -5.52 2.74 -24.01
C LYS A 43 -4.66 3.90 -24.48
N VAL A 44 -5.15 5.12 -24.28
CA VAL A 44 -4.53 6.37 -24.72
C VAL A 44 -3.86 7.04 -23.52
N MET A 45 -2.57 7.36 -23.63
CA MET A 45 -1.82 8.06 -22.59
C MET A 45 -2.27 9.51 -22.44
N ASP A 46 -2.06 10.12 -21.26
CA ASP A 46 -2.31 11.54 -21.10
C ASP A 46 -1.40 12.38 -22.03
N PRO A 47 -1.94 13.38 -22.76
CA PRO A 47 -1.15 14.20 -23.68
C PRO A 47 0.06 14.90 -23.03
N ALA A 48 0.02 15.22 -21.73
CA ALA A 48 1.18 15.81 -21.06
C ALA A 48 2.39 14.86 -21.10
N LEU A 49 2.17 13.58 -20.78
CA LEU A 49 3.20 12.53 -20.80
C LEU A 49 3.66 12.22 -22.24
N ALA A 50 2.72 12.24 -23.19
CA ALA A 50 2.99 11.97 -24.61
C ALA A 50 3.95 12.98 -25.27
N THR A 51 4.12 14.18 -24.70
CA THR A 51 5.09 15.17 -25.22
C THR A 51 6.54 14.89 -24.88
N GLU A 52 6.85 14.05 -23.88
CA GLU A 52 8.24 13.75 -23.49
C GLU A 52 8.88 12.71 -24.44
N PRO A 53 9.98 13.03 -25.15
CA PRO A 53 10.59 12.08 -26.10
C PRO A 53 11.14 10.81 -25.45
N ALA A 54 11.64 10.90 -24.20
CA ALA A 54 12.15 9.76 -23.47
C ALA A 54 11.02 8.86 -22.93
N PHE A 55 9.88 9.42 -22.50
CA PHE A 55 8.64 8.66 -22.24
C PHE A 55 8.24 7.85 -23.48
N ARG A 56 8.12 8.50 -24.65
CA ARG A 56 7.76 7.82 -25.90
C ARG A 56 8.69 6.66 -26.23
N THR A 57 10.01 6.90 -26.18
CA THR A 57 11.01 5.87 -26.51
C THR A 57 10.98 4.70 -25.52
N ARG A 58 10.71 4.95 -24.23
CA ARG A 58 10.48 3.88 -23.22
C ARG A 58 9.19 3.11 -23.53
N PHE A 59 8.08 3.82 -23.76
CA PHE A 59 6.77 3.24 -24.02
C PHE A 59 6.75 2.36 -25.28
N GLU A 60 7.24 2.86 -26.42
CA GLU A 60 7.33 2.10 -27.68
C GLU A 60 8.16 0.81 -27.52
N ARG A 61 9.19 0.83 -26.66
CA ARG A 61 10.04 -0.34 -26.35
C ARG A 61 9.33 -1.34 -25.46
N GLU A 62 8.73 -0.91 -24.35
CA GLU A 62 8.04 -1.82 -23.42
C GLU A 62 6.75 -2.38 -24.06
N ALA A 63 5.97 -1.57 -24.80
CA ALA A 63 4.79 -2.02 -25.54
C ALA A 63 5.13 -3.10 -26.58
N ARG A 64 6.22 -2.93 -27.32
CA ARG A 64 6.72 -3.94 -28.27
C ARG A 64 7.23 -5.22 -27.59
N ALA A 65 7.62 -5.16 -26.32
CA ALA A 65 7.94 -6.35 -25.54
C ALA A 65 6.65 -7.08 -25.12
N VAL A 66 5.65 -6.37 -24.59
CA VAL A 66 4.36 -6.97 -24.18
C VAL A 66 3.64 -7.60 -25.38
N ALA A 67 3.66 -6.96 -26.55
CA ALA A 67 3.08 -7.50 -27.79
C ALA A 67 3.74 -8.79 -28.34
N ARG A 68 4.76 -9.34 -27.67
CA ARG A 68 5.31 -10.68 -27.94
C ARG A 68 4.74 -11.77 -27.05
N LEU A 69 4.09 -11.39 -25.95
CA LEU A 69 3.41 -12.32 -25.06
C LEU A 69 2.03 -12.67 -25.66
N ASN A 70 1.72 -13.95 -25.74
CA ASN A 70 0.41 -14.45 -26.14
C ASN A 70 0.10 -15.68 -25.28
N HIS A 71 -0.93 -15.56 -24.43
CA HIS A 71 -1.42 -16.65 -23.59
C HIS A 71 -2.92 -16.46 -23.33
N PRO A 72 -3.72 -17.53 -23.18
CA PRO A 72 -5.15 -17.40 -22.84
C PRO A 72 -5.42 -16.55 -21.58
N SER A 73 -4.53 -16.61 -20.58
CA SER A 73 -4.59 -15.84 -19.33
C SER A 73 -4.01 -14.41 -19.42
N LEU A 74 -3.57 -13.95 -20.60
CA LEU A 74 -3.09 -12.59 -20.83
C LEU A 74 -4.09 -11.81 -21.70
N VAL A 75 -4.20 -10.50 -21.50
CA VAL A 75 -4.82 -9.58 -22.46
C VAL A 75 -3.83 -9.35 -23.61
N ASN A 76 -4.20 -9.76 -24.82
CA ASN A 76 -3.30 -9.65 -25.98
C ASN A 76 -3.17 -8.19 -26.44
N VAL A 77 -1.93 -7.72 -26.63
CA VAL A 77 -1.64 -6.44 -27.30
C VAL A 77 -1.53 -6.69 -28.80
N PHE A 78 -2.34 -5.98 -29.59
CA PHE A 78 -2.40 -6.15 -31.04
C PHE A 78 -1.58 -5.12 -31.81
N ASP A 79 -1.49 -3.89 -31.31
CA ASP A 79 -0.85 -2.78 -32.01
C ASP A 79 -0.46 -1.65 -31.04
N GLN A 80 0.37 -0.72 -31.51
CA GLN A 80 0.73 0.50 -30.80
C GLN A 80 0.94 1.62 -31.81
N GLY A 81 0.61 2.86 -31.45
CA GLY A 81 0.65 3.97 -32.40
C GLY A 81 0.80 5.35 -31.76
N VAL A 82 1.01 6.34 -32.62
CA VAL A 82 1.09 7.76 -32.23
C VAL A 82 0.42 8.63 -33.28
N ASP A 83 -0.74 9.21 -32.95
CA ASP A 83 -1.48 10.15 -33.80
C ASP A 83 -1.55 11.51 -33.09
N ARG A 84 -1.02 12.55 -33.74
CA ARG A 84 -0.88 13.91 -33.19
C ARG A 84 -0.16 13.87 -31.83
N ASP A 85 -0.84 14.27 -30.76
CA ASP A 85 -0.34 14.34 -29.39
C ASP A 85 -0.73 13.09 -28.55
N TYR A 86 -1.33 12.07 -29.18
CA TYR A 86 -1.79 10.85 -28.51
C TYR A 86 -0.84 9.68 -28.76
N VAL A 87 -0.24 9.16 -27.68
CA VAL A 87 0.44 7.85 -27.66
C VAL A 87 -0.59 6.81 -27.21
N PHE A 88 -0.75 5.70 -27.93
CA PHE A 88 -1.78 4.71 -27.62
C PHE A 88 -1.35 3.25 -27.82
N LEU A 89 -2.02 2.36 -27.07
CA LEU A 89 -1.93 0.91 -27.16
C LEU A 89 -3.27 0.33 -27.61
N VAL A 90 -3.24 -0.66 -28.49
CA VAL A 90 -4.43 -1.39 -28.95
C VAL A 90 -4.36 -2.83 -28.45
N MET A 91 -5.40 -3.26 -27.75
CA MET A 91 -5.43 -4.54 -27.05
C MET A 91 -6.79 -5.24 -27.16
N GLU A 92 -6.81 -6.51 -26.76
CA GLU A 92 -8.01 -7.34 -26.65
C GLU A 92 -9.05 -6.69 -25.72
N LEU A 93 -10.28 -6.54 -26.22
CA LEU A 93 -11.41 -6.11 -25.41
C LEU A 93 -11.90 -7.30 -24.57
N VAL A 94 -11.90 -7.17 -23.25
CA VAL A 94 -12.45 -8.18 -22.32
C VAL A 94 -13.83 -7.72 -21.89
N GLU A 95 -14.87 -8.33 -22.46
CA GLU A 95 -16.28 -7.88 -22.40
C GLU A 95 -16.84 -7.74 -20.97
N GLY A 96 -16.38 -8.57 -20.01
CA GLY A 96 -17.03 -8.74 -18.72
C GLY A 96 -16.57 -7.85 -17.57
N GLY A 97 -15.50 -7.06 -17.72
CA GLY A 97 -15.02 -6.13 -16.69
C GLY A 97 -13.90 -6.66 -15.77
N SER A 98 -13.74 -6.04 -14.59
CA SER A 98 -12.60 -6.25 -13.69
C SER A 98 -12.90 -7.05 -12.42
N LEU A 99 -11.88 -7.72 -11.88
CA LEU A 99 -11.91 -8.40 -10.59
C LEU A 99 -12.19 -7.41 -9.44
N ARG A 100 -11.77 -6.15 -9.57
CA ARG A 100 -12.15 -5.06 -8.65
C ARG A 100 -13.66 -4.85 -8.59
N GLU A 101 -14.35 -4.90 -9.71
CA GLU A 101 -15.81 -4.74 -9.77
C GLU A 101 -16.51 -5.97 -9.19
N LEU A 102 -16.00 -7.17 -9.48
CA LEU A 102 -16.53 -8.41 -8.89
C LEU A 102 -16.40 -8.44 -7.35
N LEU A 103 -15.26 -8.04 -6.80
CA LEU A 103 -15.06 -7.92 -5.35
C LEU A 103 -15.98 -6.88 -4.70
N LYS A 104 -16.35 -5.80 -5.42
CA LYS A 104 -17.35 -4.82 -4.95
C LYS A 104 -18.78 -5.35 -5.02
N GLU A 105 -19.09 -6.19 -6.01
CA GLU A 105 -20.41 -6.81 -6.18
C GLU A 105 -20.66 -7.91 -5.15
N ARG A 106 -19.66 -8.76 -4.89
CA ARG A 106 -19.84 -10.03 -4.15
C ARG A 106 -19.08 -10.12 -2.83
N GLY A 107 -18.16 -9.21 -2.55
CA GLY A 107 -17.32 -9.27 -1.35
C GLY A 107 -16.19 -10.33 -1.46
N PRO A 108 -15.69 -10.85 -0.32
CA PRO A 108 -14.63 -11.86 -0.30
C PRO A 108 -15.03 -13.16 -1.00
N MET A 109 -14.02 -13.88 -1.50
CA MET A 109 -14.15 -15.15 -2.20
C MET A 109 -13.79 -16.32 -1.30
N PRO A 110 -14.53 -17.44 -1.33
CA PRO A 110 -14.11 -18.67 -0.69
C PRO A 110 -12.83 -19.22 -1.34
N PRO A 111 -12.01 -20.02 -0.63
CA PRO A 111 -10.72 -20.52 -1.11
C PRO A 111 -10.69 -21.06 -2.55
N HIS A 112 -11.69 -21.86 -2.95
CA HIS A 112 -11.77 -22.41 -4.31
C HIS A 112 -11.94 -21.35 -5.40
N ALA A 113 -12.68 -20.27 -5.12
CA ALA A 113 -12.87 -19.17 -6.05
C ALA A 113 -11.62 -18.26 -6.10
N ALA A 114 -10.97 -18.04 -4.95
CA ALA A 114 -9.70 -17.32 -4.89
C ALA A 114 -8.60 -18.04 -5.69
N MET A 115 -8.44 -19.36 -5.52
CA MET A 115 -7.45 -20.14 -6.28
C MET A 115 -7.75 -20.22 -7.78
N ALA A 116 -9.03 -20.30 -8.17
CA ALA A 116 -9.44 -20.22 -9.58
C ALA A 116 -9.16 -18.84 -10.24
N VAL A 117 -9.01 -17.77 -9.44
CA VAL A 117 -8.50 -16.47 -9.91
C VAL A 117 -6.98 -16.48 -9.96
N MET A 118 -6.31 -16.98 -8.91
CA MET A 118 -4.85 -16.93 -8.80
C MET A 118 -4.14 -17.80 -9.84
N GLN A 119 -4.64 -19.00 -10.14
CA GLN A 119 -4.01 -19.89 -11.13
C GLN A 119 -3.78 -19.17 -12.49
N PRO A 120 -4.79 -18.61 -13.18
CA PRO A 120 -4.57 -17.83 -14.40
C PRO A 120 -3.65 -16.60 -14.24
N VAL A 121 -3.70 -15.90 -13.11
CA VAL A 121 -2.85 -14.71 -12.84
C VAL A 121 -1.38 -15.12 -12.70
N LEU A 122 -1.09 -16.20 -11.98
CA LEU A 122 0.26 -16.73 -11.82
C LEU A 122 0.78 -17.36 -13.11
N THR A 123 -0.06 -18.03 -13.91
CA THR A 123 0.34 -18.46 -15.27
C THR A 123 0.71 -17.27 -16.16
N ALA A 124 -0.02 -16.16 -16.06
CA ALA A 124 0.29 -14.94 -16.80
C ALA A 124 1.60 -14.27 -16.33
N LEU A 125 1.93 -14.35 -15.04
CA LEU A 125 3.23 -13.93 -14.50
C LEU A 125 4.36 -14.85 -14.95
N SER A 126 4.26 -16.18 -14.81
CA SER A 126 5.25 -17.16 -15.32
C SER A 126 5.60 -16.89 -16.79
N VAL A 127 4.60 -16.74 -17.66
CA VAL A 127 4.81 -16.44 -19.09
C VAL A 127 5.61 -15.15 -19.30
N ALA A 128 5.36 -14.09 -18.53
CA ALA A 128 6.14 -12.85 -18.60
C ALA A 128 7.55 -12.98 -17.99
N HIS A 129 7.66 -13.68 -16.86
CA HIS A 129 8.89 -13.88 -16.11
C HIS A 129 9.89 -14.74 -16.89
N SER A 130 9.41 -15.74 -17.65
CA SER A 130 10.22 -16.59 -18.54
C SER A 130 11.01 -15.80 -19.62
N VAL A 131 10.57 -14.59 -19.97
CA VAL A 131 11.26 -13.67 -20.90
C VAL A 131 11.92 -12.47 -20.21
N GLY A 132 12.03 -12.50 -18.89
CA GLY A 132 12.64 -11.43 -18.08
C GLY A 132 11.79 -10.17 -17.93
N MET A 133 10.47 -10.26 -18.13
CA MET A 133 9.55 -9.15 -17.90
C MET A 133 8.99 -9.18 -16.46
N ILE A 134 8.72 -7.99 -15.92
CA ILE A 134 8.14 -7.75 -14.60
C ILE A 134 6.91 -6.85 -14.82
N HIS A 135 5.78 -7.17 -14.19
CA HIS A 135 4.50 -6.47 -14.31
C HIS A 135 4.46 -5.15 -13.54
N ARG A 136 5.01 -5.11 -12.32
CA ARG A 136 5.19 -3.91 -11.45
C ARG A 136 3.88 -3.28 -10.91
N ASP A 137 2.71 -3.87 -11.18
CA ASP A 137 1.40 -3.26 -10.85
C ASP A 137 0.26 -4.30 -10.70
N ILE A 138 0.51 -5.45 -10.05
CA ILE A 138 -0.52 -6.47 -9.80
C ILE A 138 -1.53 -5.97 -8.75
N LYS A 139 -2.83 -6.02 -9.10
CA LYS A 139 -3.99 -5.60 -8.29
C LYS A 139 -5.30 -6.04 -8.97
N PRO A 140 -6.45 -6.10 -8.25
CA PRO A 140 -7.74 -6.48 -8.84
C PRO A 140 -8.21 -5.62 -10.03
N ASP A 141 -7.78 -4.35 -10.08
CA ASP A 141 -8.13 -3.43 -11.17
C ASP A 141 -7.44 -3.81 -12.51
N ASN A 142 -6.33 -4.56 -12.46
CA ASN A 142 -5.56 -5.03 -13.61
C ASN A 142 -5.84 -6.51 -13.95
N VAL A 143 -6.73 -7.18 -13.21
CA VAL A 143 -7.20 -8.54 -13.52
C VAL A 143 -8.62 -8.43 -14.08
N LEU A 144 -8.80 -8.88 -15.33
CA LEU A 144 -10.06 -8.80 -16.06
C LEU A 144 -10.73 -10.17 -16.18
N ILE A 145 -12.06 -10.18 -16.30
CA ILE A 145 -12.87 -11.39 -16.39
C ILE A 145 -13.77 -11.24 -17.61
N SER A 146 -13.71 -12.19 -18.53
CA SER A 146 -14.62 -12.23 -19.69
C SER A 146 -15.98 -12.82 -19.32
N ASP A 147 -17.03 -12.47 -20.08
CA ASP A 147 -18.35 -13.11 -20.00
C ASP A 147 -18.33 -14.62 -20.31
N ARG A 148 -17.18 -15.14 -20.78
CA ARG A 148 -16.90 -16.57 -20.98
C ARG A 148 -16.10 -17.18 -19.80
N HIS A 149 -16.17 -16.57 -18.62
CA HIS A 149 -15.55 -17.00 -17.35
C HIS A 149 -14.02 -17.12 -17.35
N ARG A 150 -13.33 -16.60 -18.37
CA ARG A 150 -11.85 -16.58 -18.41
C ARG A 150 -11.32 -15.35 -17.69
N VAL A 151 -10.46 -15.59 -16.70
CA VAL A 151 -9.62 -14.59 -16.03
C VAL A 151 -8.41 -14.27 -16.92
N LYS A 152 -8.07 -12.98 -17.03
CA LYS A 152 -6.94 -12.46 -17.82
C LYS A 152 -6.20 -11.36 -17.06
N LEU A 153 -4.88 -11.42 -17.04
CA LEU A 153 -4.02 -10.35 -16.54
C LEU A 153 -3.81 -9.29 -17.63
N ALA A 154 -4.01 -8.03 -17.27
CA ALA A 154 -3.91 -6.85 -18.13
C ALA A 154 -2.85 -5.86 -17.59
N ASP A 155 -2.57 -4.81 -18.36
CA ASP A 155 -1.89 -3.60 -17.87
C ASP A 155 -0.55 -3.81 -17.15
N PHE A 156 0.36 -4.53 -17.81
CA PHE A 156 1.79 -4.50 -17.48
C PHE A 156 2.29 -3.05 -17.34
N GLY A 157 3.16 -2.81 -16.35
CA GLY A 157 3.58 -1.48 -15.89
C GLY A 157 4.52 -0.73 -16.83
N LEU A 158 4.07 -0.48 -18.07
CA LEU A 158 4.77 0.16 -19.20
C LEU A 158 5.42 1.51 -18.88
N VAL A 159 4.98 2.18 -17.81
CA VAL A 159 5.56 3.45 -17.32
C VAL A 159 5.52 3.52 -15.79
N ARG A 160 6.42 2.77 -15.13
CA ARG A 160 6.75 2.99 -13.70
C ARG A 160 8.24 3.18 -13.40
N ALA A 161 9.09 3.17 -14.43
CA ALA A 161 10.54 3.27 -14.31
C ALA A 161 11.08 4.70 -14.12
N THR A 162 10.47 5.49 -13.22
CA THR A 162 11.04 6.62 -12.45
C THR A 162 9.90 7.28 -11.66
N ASN A 163 9.78 6.93 -10.38
CA ASN A 163 9.31 7.82 -9.31
C ASN A 163 9.50 7.10 -7.97
N ALA A 164 10.58 7.45 -7.26
CA ALA A 164 10.68 7.15 -5.83
C ALA A 164 9.59 7.90 -5.07
N VAL A 165 9.27 7.46 -3.85
CA VAL A 165 8.30 8.12 -2.97
C VAL A 165 8.86 9.49 -2.54
N GLY A 166 8.63 10.52 -3.35
CA GLY A 166 9.24 11.84 -3.16
C GLY A 166 8.83 12.93 -4.16
N ASP A 167 8.56 12.60 -5.44
CA ASP A 167 8.13 13.64 -6.40
C ASP A 167 6.62 13.93 -6.28
N GLN A 168 6.28 15.09 -5.72
CA GLN A 168 4.91 15.51 -5.48
C GLN A 168 4.32 16.29 -6.66
N THR A 169 3.78 15.57 -7.65
CA THR A 169 2.87 16.16 -8.64
C THR A 169 1.51 15.42 -8.70
N THR A 170 0.45 16.16 -8.38
CA THR A 170 -0.96 15.87 -8.70
C THR A 170 -1.58 14.55 -8.23
N GLY A 171 -1.79 14.43 -6.91
CA GLY A 171 -3.16 14.35 -6.36
C GLY A 171 -4.06 13.12 -6.63
N GLN A 172 -3.57 12.01 -7.21
CA GLN A 172 -4.43 10.82 -7.46
C GLN A 172 -3.84 9.46 -7.04
N VAL A 173 -2.81 9.43 -6.20
CA VAL A 173 -2.16 8.20 -5.69
C VAL A 173 -2.96 7.53 -4.55
N ILE A 174 -4.28 7.40 -4.72
CA ILE A 174 -5.21 6.98 -3.65
C ILE A 174 -5.57 5.48 -3.74
N GLY A 175 -5.52 4.87 -4.93
CA GLY A 175 -5.98 3.49 -5.13
C GLY A 175 -4.90 2.40 -5.21
N THR A 176 -3.64 2.73 -5.53
CA THR A 176 -2.65 1.73 -5.95
C THR A 176 -1.62 1.36 -4.88
N VAL A 177 -1.58 2.06 -3.74
CA VAL A 177 -0.52 1.83 -2.74
C VAL A 177 -0.59 0.45 -2.07
N GLY A 178 -1.79 -0.13 -1.89
CA GLY A 178 -2.00 -1.34 -1.09
C GLY A 178 -1.13 -2.54 -1.49
N TYR A 179 -0.87 -2.72 -2.79
CA TYR A 179 -0.20 -3.89 -3.38
C TYR A 179 1.31 -3.72 -3.57
N LEU A 180 1.85 -2.51 -3.36
CA LEU A 180 3.28 -2.25 -3.62
C LEU A 180 4.15 -3.13 -2.72
N SER A 181 5.25 -3.67 -3.24
CA SER A 181 6.19 -4.45 -2.43
C SER A 181 7.13 -3.56 -1.57
N PRO A 182 7.79 -4.07 -0.52
CA PRO A 182 8.71 -3.30 0.30
C PRO A 182 9.80 -2.58 -0.51
N GLU A 183 10.41 -3.29 -1.46
CA GLU A 183 11.44 -2.75 -2.36
C GLU A 183 10.89 -1.66 -3.30
N GLN A 184 9.62 -1.73 -3.72
CA GLN A 184 8.96 -0.63 -4.46
C GLN A 184 8.81 0.65 -3.62
N VAL A 185 8.64 0.53 -2.30
CA VAL A 185 8.53 1.69 -1.40
C VAL A 185 9.91 2.30 -1.11
N ARG A 186 10.94 1.46 -0.94
CA ARG A 186 12.33 1.90 -0.75
C ARG A 186 12.95 2.51 -2.02
N GLY A 187 12.37 2.26 -3.20
CA GLY A 187 12.91 2.70 -4.49
C GLY A 187 14.07 1.83 -4.98
N GLU A 188 14.11 0.58 -4.52
CA GLU A 188 15.13 -0.42 -4.87
C GLU A 188 14.85 -1.04 -6.26
N GLN A 189 15.79 -1.84 -6.77
CA GLN A 189 15.63 -2.49 -8.07
C GLN A 189 14.61 -3.61 -8.00
N LEU A 190 13.54 -3.50 -8.79
CA LEU A 190 12.44 -4.47 -8.79
C LEU A 190 12.85 -5.78 -9.47
N THR A 191 12.33 -6.89 -8.94
CA THR A 191 12.58 -8.26 -9.41
C THR A 191 11.25 -8.99 -9.65
N GLN A 192 11.33 -10.24 -10.08
CA GLN A 192 10.15 -11.10 -10.25
C GLN A 192 9.45 -11.40 -8.92
N ALA A 193 10.22 -11.50 -7.84
CA ALA A 193 9.71 -11.58 -6.46
C ALA A 193 8.92 -10.33 -6.00
N SER A 194 9.01 -9.20 -6.71
CA SER A 194 8.16 -8.02 -6.46
C SER A 194 6.73 -8.24 -6.94
N ASP A 195 6.53 -8.90 -8.08
CA ASP A 195 5.19 -9.27 -8.55
C ASP A 195 4.59 -10.41 -7.71
N VAL A 196 5.42 -11.34 -7.24
CA VAL A 196 5.03 -12.39 -6.27
C VAL A 196 4.44 -11.77 -4.99
N TYR A 197 5.09 -10.75 -4.43
CA TYR A 197 4.56 -10.05 -3.26
C TYR A 197 3.20 -9.40 -3.55
N SER A 198 3.09 -8.64 -4.66
CA SER A 198 1.82 -8.03 -5.05
C SER A 198 0.71 -9.06 -5.34
N ALA A 199 1.07 -10.25 -5.83
CA ALA A 199 0.16 -11.39 -6.02
C ALA A 199 -0.24 -12.06 -4.68
N GLY A 200 0.65 -12.10 -3.68
CA GLY A 200 0.32 -12.52 -2.31
C GLY A 200 -0.68 -11.56 -1.65
N ILE A 201 -0.50 -10.25 -1.81
CA ILE A 201 -1.46 -9.23 -1.34
C ILE A 201 -2.81 -9.38 -2.06
N LEU A 202 -2.81 -9.70 -3.35
CA LEU A 202 -4.02 -10.00 -4.12
C LEU A 202 -4.76 -11.22 -3.56
N LEU A 203 -4.05 -12.32 -3.25
CA LEU A 203 -4.65 -13.51 -2.62
C LEU A 203 -5.23 -13.21 -1.23
N PHE A 204 -4.51 -12.44 -0.39
CA PHE A 204 -5.03 -11.97 0.91
C PHE A 204 -6.34 -11.20 0.75
N GLU A 205 -6.41 -10.24 -0.19
CA GLU A 205 -7.64 -9.45 -0.43
C GLU A 205 -8.77 -10.30 -1.04
N LEU A 206 -8.44 -11.26 -1.90
CA LEU A 206 -9.44 -12.19 -2.46
C LEU A 206 -10.14 -12.98 -1.35
N LEU A 207 -9.40 -13.46 -0.34
CA LEU A 207 -9.93 -14.25 0.76
C LEU A 207 -10.67 -13.39 1.81
N THR A 208 -10.12 -12.22 2.15
CA THR A 208 -10.60 -11.40 3.29
C THR A 208 -11.49 -10.22 2.91
N GLY A 209 -11.48 -9.81 1.64
CA GLY A 209 -12.17 -8.60 1.15
C GLY A 209 -11.47 -7.28 1.49
N ALA A 210 -10.26 -7.32 2.07
CA ALA A 210 -9.48 -6.15 2.44
C ALA A 210 -7.97 -6.35 2.18
N VAL A 211 -7.23 -5.27 1.96
CA VAL A 211 -5.76 -5.30 1.96
C VAL A 211 -5.20 -5.33 3.40
N PRO A 212 -4.07 -6.00 3.68
CA PRO A 212 -3.58 -6.20 5.05
C PRO A 212 -3.06 -4.93 5.72
N PHE A 213 -2.64 -3.93 4.94
CA PHE A 213 -2.21 -2.61 5.42
C PHE A 213 -3.19 -1.54 4.95
N ARG A 214 -3.70 -0.75 5.90
CA ARG A 214 -4.64 0.35 5.62
C ARG A 214 -4.51 1.42 6.70
N GLU A 215 -3.85 2.52 6.37
CA GLU A 215 -3.75 3.72 7.20
C GLU A 215 -4.56 4.86 6.54
N ASP A 216 -4.86 5.94 7.25
CA ASP A 216 -5.64 7.08 6.72
C ASP A 216 -4.92 7.81 5.55
N ASN A 217 -3.60 7.70 5.49
CA ASN A 217 -2.74 8.32 4.48
C ASN A 217 -2.17 7.23 3.53
N PRO A 218 -2.22 7.42 2.20
CA PRO A 218 -1.54 6.54 1.26
C PRO A 218 -0.03 6.40 1.54
N THR A 219 0.68 7.46 1.92
CA THR A 219 2.13 7.36 2.22
C THR A 219 2.40 6.48 3.44
N ASP A 220 1.58 6.58 4.48
CA ASP A 220 1.78 5.81 5.71
C ASP A 220 1.36 4.33 5.51
N THR A 221 0.34 4.09 4.68
CA THR A 221 0.03 2.77 4.13
C THR A 221 1.19 2.20 3.30
N ALA A 222 1.98 3.05 2.64
CA ALA A 222 3.18 2.61 1.92
C ALA A 222 4.30 2.22 2.89
N VAL A 223 4.55 3.02 3.92
CA VAL A 223 5.62 2.80 4.90
C VAL A 223 5.31 1.60 5.84
N ALA A 224 4.04 1.31 6.12
CA ALA A 224 3.63 0.23 7.02
C ALA A 224 4.34 -1.11 6.76
N ARG A 225 4.42 -1.56 5.50
CA ARG A 225 5.05 -2.82 5.10
C ARG A 225 6.59 -2.87 5.20
N LEU A 226 7.23 -1.75 5.53
CA LEU A 226 8.66 -1.74 5.85
C LEU A 226 8.93 -2.18 7.30
N HIS A 227 7.89 -2.21 8.14
CA HIS A 227 7.99 -2.40 9.59
C HIS A 227 6.90 -3.33 10.17
N ARG A 228 6.00 -3.86 9.35
CA ARG A 228 4.93 -4.80 9.70
C ARG A 228 4.84 -5.87 8.61
N ASP A 229 4.85 -7.13 9.00
CA ASP A 229 4.61 -8.26 8.11
C ASP A 229 3.11 -8.40 7.78
N VAL A 230 2.81 -9.18 6.73
CA VAL A 230 1.42 -9.51 6.37
C VAL A 230 0.91 -10.61 7.31
N PRO A 231 -0.26 -10.43 7.96
CA PRO A 231 -0.86 -11.46 8.82
C PRO A 231 -1.47 -12.61 7.98
N PRO A 232 -1.67 -13.80 8.57
CA PRO A 232 -2.37 -14.90 7.90
C PRO A 232 -3.85 -14.52 7.64
N PRO A 233 -4.39 -14.72 6.43
CA PRO A 233 -5.81 -14.52 6.12
C PRO A 233 -6.81 -15.14 7.13
N SER A 234 -6.50 -16.31 7.71
CA SER A 234 -7.34 -16.96 8.74
C SER A 234 -7.55 -16.12 10.01
N SER A 235 -6.66 -15.16 10.29
CA SER A 235 -6.83 -14.21 11.41
C SER A 235 -7.84 -13.09 11.13
N TYR A 236 -8.36 -13.00 9.89
CA TYR A 236 -9.36 -12.02 9.45
C TYR A 236 -10.70 -12.68 9.13
N ILE A 237 -10.72 -13.94 8.68
CA ILE A 237 -11.94 -14.66 8.28
C ILE A 237 -11.82 -16.17 8.53
N ASP A 238 -12.85 -16.76 9.15
CA ASP A 238 -12.94 -18.20 9.38
C ASP A 238 -13.00 -18.99 8.06
N GLY A 239 -12.40 -20.19 8.05
CA GLY A 239 -12.52 -21.13 6.92
C GLY A 239 -11.44 -21.02 5.85
N VAL A 240 -10.37 -20.25 6.08
CA VAL A 240 -9.13 -20.37 5.32
C VAL A 240 -8.29 -21.53 5.87
N PRO A 241 -7.86 -22.51 5.04
CA PRO A 241 -6.90 -23.55 5.41
C PRO A 241 -5.49 -22.99 5.67
N VAL A 242 -4.71 -23.62 6.55
CA VAL A 242 -3.37 -23.14 6.94
C VAL A 242 -2.37 -23.16 5.79
N GLU A 243 -2.55 -24.10 4.86
CA GLU A 243 -1.77 -24.23 3.62
C GLU A 243 -1.94 -23.00 2.72
N ILE A 244 -3.08 -22.32 2.82
CA ILE A 244 -3.39 -21.07 2.10
C ILE A 244 -2.89 -19.83 2.87
N ASP A 245 -2.84 -19.89 4.20
CA ASP A 245 -2.10 -18.89 4.98
C ASP A 245 -0.61 -18.92 4.63
N ASP A 246 0.01 -20.11 4.58
CA ASP A 246 1.44 -20.28 4.27
C ASP A 246 1.79 -19.79 2.84
N LEU A 247 0.92 -20.01 1.84
CA LEU A 247 1.05 -19.41 0.51
C LEU A 247 1.13 -17.88 0.57
N VAL A 248 0.25 -17.24 1.35
CA VAL A 248 0.22 -15.77 1.50
C VAL A 248 1.41 -15.27 2.30
N LEU A 249 1.76 -15.92 3.41
CA LEU A 249 2.88 -15.53 4.26
C LEU A 249 4.22 -15.65 3.52
N ARG A 250 4.44 -16.73 2.76
CA ARG A 250 5.65 -16.90 1.94
C ARG A 250 5.69 -15.88 0.80
N ALA A 251 4.60 -15.70 0.05
CA ALA A 251 4.58 -14.71 -1.04
C ALA A 251 4.80 -13.27 -0.52
N CYS A 252 4.25 -12.94 0.64
CA CYS A 252 4.34 -11.61 1.27
C CYS A 252 5.55 -11.41 2.20
N HIS A 253 6.56 -12.29 2.16
CA HIS A 253 7.72 -12.16 3.05
C HIS A 253 8.46 -10.82 2.82
N SER A 254 8.95 -10.19 3.89
CA SER A 254 9.55 -8.85 3.83
C SER A 254 10.88 -8.83 3.06
N ASP A 255 11.71 -9.86 3.25
CA ASP A 255 12.89 -10.17 2.41
C ASP A 255 12.46 -10.88 1.10
N PRO A 256 12.84 -10.37 -0.10
CA PRO A 256 12.57 -11.03 -1.38
C PRO A 256 13.19 -12.42 -1.56
N GLU A 257 14.35 -12.74 -0.97
CA GLU A 257 15.03 -14.03 -1.17
C GLU A 257 14.31 -15.20 -0.48
N LEU A 258 13.39 -14.91 0.44
CA LEU A 258 12.59 -15.90 1.18
C LEU A 258 11.16 -16.06 0.63
N ARG A 259 10.82 -15.36 -0.45
CA ARG A 259 9.53 -15.51 -1.17
C ARG A 259 9.55 -16.76 -2.07
N PHE A 260 8.58 -16.85 -2.98
CA PHE A 260 8.76 -17.57 -4.24
C PHE A 260 9.63 -16.70 -5.16
N ALA A 261 10.54 -17.30 -5.92
CA ALA A 261 11.47 -16.56 -6.78
C ALA A 261 10.76 -15.80 -7.91
N ASP A 262 9.72 -16.43 -8.47
CA ASP A 262 8.95 -15.94 -9.61
C ASP A 262 7.49 -16.48 -9.60
N GLY A 263 6.74 -16.18 -10.66
CA GLY A 263 5.35 -16.61 -10.80
C GLY A 263 5.17 -18.06 -11.28
N GLU A 264 6.25 -18.77 -11.62
CA GLU A 264 6.23 -20.21 -11.95
C GLU A 264 6.34 -21.03 -10.66
N GLU A 265 7.29 -20.71 -9.78
CA GLU A 265 7.39 -21.37 -8.46
C GLU A 265 6.12 -21.14 -7.61
N PHE A 266 5.55 -19.93 -7.63
CA PHE A 266 4.31 -19.65 -6.92
C PHE A 266 3.09 -20.36 -7.55
N LEU A 267 3.08 -20.55 -8.87
CA LEU A 267 2.02 -21.33 -9.56
C LEU A 267 2.10 -22.82 -9.18
N ASP A 268 3.31 -23.40 -9.13
CA ASP A 268 3.53 -24.79 -8.74
C ASP A 268 3.15 -25.07 -7.28
N GLU A 269 3.38 -24.11 -6.38
CA GLU A 269 2.91 -24.21 -4.98
C GLU A 269 1.38 -24.12 -4.89
N VAL A 270 0.76 -23.16 -5.59
CA VAL A 270 -0.71 -23.04 -5.67
C VAL A 270 -1.33 -24.29 -6.29
N GLY A 271 -0.67 -24.91 -7.28
CA GLY A 271 -1.07 -26.20 -7.85
C GLY A 271 -1.08 -27.32 -6.81
N ARG A 272 0.03 -27.48 -6.05
CA ARG A 272 0.12 -28.49 -5.00
C ARG A 272 -0.90 -28.30 -3.88
N VAL A 273 -1.14 -27.06 -3.41
CA VAL A 273 -2.14 -26.80 -2.37
C VAL A 273 -3.57 -27.03 -2.87
N VAL A 274 -3.85 -26.78 -4.17
CA VAL A 274 -5.13 -27.14 -4.80
C VAL A 274 -5.35 -28.65 -4.86
N ASP A 275 -4.33 -29.42 -5.23
CA ASP A 275 -4.39 -30.89 -5.28
C ASP A 275 -4.43 -31.54 -3.88
N GLU A 276 -3.69 -31.00 -2.90
CA GLU A 276 -3.62 -31.52 -1.52
C GLU A 276 -4.92 -31.32 -0.75
N LEU A 277 -5.62 -30.20 -0.97
CA LEU A 277 -6.88 -29.86 -0.31
C LEU A 277 -8.13 -30.27 -1.12
N ASP A 278 -7.98 -31.02 -2.22
CA ASP A 278 -9.07 -31.44 -3.14
C ASP A 278 -9.96 -30.24 -3.57
N ILE A 279 -9.34 -29.12 -3.92
CA ILE A 279 -10.05 -27.86 -4.16
C ILE A 279 -10.83 -27.95 -5.49
N PRO A 280 -12.17 -27.83 -5.47
CA PRO A 280 -12.98 -28.04 -6.66
C PRO A 280 -12.78 -26.92 -7.69
N ALA A 281 -12.63 -27.32 -8.96
CA ALA A 281 -12.52 -26.39 -10.08
C ALA A 281 -13.75 -25.45 -10.16
N PHE A 282 -13.48 -24.14 -10.24
CA PHE A 282 -14.50 -23.10 -10.17
C PHE A 282 -14.42 -22.14 -11.38
N ASN A 283 -15.57 -21.85 -11.99
CA ASN A 283 -15.67 -20.86 -13.06
C ASN A 283 -15.95 -19.48 -12.47
N VAL A 284 -14.99 -18.57 -12.56
CA VAL A 284 -15.13 -17.22 -12.01
C VAL A 284 -16.21 -16.43 -12.77
N PRO A 285 -17.26 -15.93 -12.11
CA PRO A 285 -18.29 -15.11 -12.78
C PRO A 285 -17.72 -13.76 -13.20
N ALA A 286 -18.13 -13.24 -14.37
CA ALA A 286 -17.96 -11.82 -14.66
C ALA A 286 -18.92 -11.00 -13.77
N PRO A 287 -18.53 -9.79 -13.32
CA PRO A 287 -19.46 -8.87 -12.66
C PRO A 287 -20.60 -8.46 -13.61
N HIS A 288 -21.79 -8.23 -13.05
CA HIS A 288 -23.02 -7.97 -13.80
C HIS A 288 -23.20 -6.50 -14.21
N ASP A 289 -22.60 -5.57 -13.49
CA ASP A 289 -22.65 -4.12 -13.77
C ASP A 289 -21.22 -3.56 -13.89
N SER A 290 -20.50 -4.02 -14.92
CA SER A 290 -19.13 -3.56 -15.19
C SER A 290 -19.11 -2.26 -15.99
N ALA A 291 -17.98 -1.55 -15.92
CA ALA A 291 -17.72 -0.38 -16.75
C ALA A 291 -17.64 -0.73 -18.25
N VAL A 292 -17.35 -1.99 -18.59
CA VAL A 292 -17.35 -2.46 -19.98
C VAL A 292 -18.78 -2.67 -20.47
N HIS A 293 -19.64 -3.32 -19.69
CA HIS A 293 -21.06 -3.52 -20.03
C HIS A 293 -21.78 -2.17 -20.20
N ARG A 294 -21.65 -1.25 -19.23
CA ARG A 294 -22.23 0.11 -19.33
C ARG A 294 -21.68 0.92 -20.52
N ALA A 295 -20.42 0.71 -20.90
CA ALA A 295 -19.84 1.35 -22.08
C ALA A 295 -20.37 0.73 -23.39
N LEU A 296 -20.56 -0.59 -23.44
CA LEU A 296 -21.14 -1.32 -24.57
C LEU A 296 -22.63 -0.96 -24.80
N GLU A 297 -23.42 -0.85 -23.73
CA GLU A 297 -24.81 -0.35 -23.81
C GLU A 297 -24.89 1.09 -24.34
N GLY A 298 -23.85 1.90 -24.08
CA GLY A 298 -23.73 3.27 -24.59
C GLY A 298 -23.17 3.39 -26.01
N THR A 299 -22.57 2.34 -26.59
CA THR A 299 -22.05 2.36 -27.96
C THR A 299 -23.08 1.94 -29.00
N ASP A 300 -23.83 2.92 -29.52
CA ASP A 300 -24.47 2.74 -30.82
C ASP A 300 -23.43 2.95 -31.94
N PHE A 301 -22.83 1.84 -32.42
CA PHE A 301 -22.01 1.84 -33.64
C PHE A 301 -22.83 1.88 -34.94
N GLY A 302 -24.17 2.04 -34.86
CA GLY A 302 -25.07 2.54 -35.91
C GLY A 302 -25.46 1.54 -37.00
N GLU A 303 -24.49 0.82 -37.59
CA GLU A 303 -24.68 0.04 -38.80
C GLU A 303 -23.98 -1.33 -38.74
N ARG A 304 -24.42 -2.23 -37.84
CA ARG A 304 -23.84 -3.59 -37.77
C ARG A 304 -24.76 -4.73 -37.31
N LYS A 305 -26.02 -4.75 -37.76
CA LYS A 305 -26.88 -5.95 -37.74
C LYS A 305 -27.66 -6.11 -39.05
N SER A 306 -26.95 -6.45 -40.13
CA SER A 306 -27.52 -6.63 -41.48
C SER A 306 -26.74 -7.62 -42.36
N TRP A 307 -26.14 -8.67 -41.77
CA TRP A 307 -25.69 -9.85 -42.53
C TRP A 307 -26.83 -10.85 -42.84
N ASP A 308 -28.02 -10.63 -42.28
CA ASP A 308 -29.23 -11.43 -42.51
C ASP A 308 -30.04 -10.93 -43.71
N HIS A 309 -29.48 -10.98 -44.93
CA HIS A 309 -30.26 -10.73 -46.15
C HIS A 309 -29.96 -11.75 -47.26
N GLU A 310 -31.02 -12.37 -47.78
CA GLU A 310 -31.06 -13.48 -48.76
C GLU A 310 -30.51 -13.15 -50.17
N SER A 311 -29.78 -12.05 -50.35
CA SER A 311 -29.42 -11.49 -51.66
C SER A 311 -28.03 -11.85 -52.18
N MET A 312 -27.20 -12.54 -51.39
CA MET A 312 -25.88 -13.06 -51.83
C MET A 312 -25.90 -14.53 -52.30
N ALA A 313 -27.08 -15.05 -52.65
CA ALA A 313 -27.19 -16.27 -53.42
C ALA A 313 -26.71 -16.06 -54.87
N THR A 314 -25.49 -16.53 -55.17
CA THR A 314 -24.88 -16.64 -56.50
C THR A 314 -24.85 -15.39 -57.39
N ARG A 315 -23.64 -14.82 -57.55
CA ARG A 315 -23.25 -14.22 -58.84
C ARG A 315 -21.81 -14.57 -59.20
N VAL A 316 -21.68 -15.57 -60.07
CA VAL A 316 -20.44 -15.83 -60.81
C VAL A 316 -20.15 -14.60 -61.68
N VAL A 317 -18.95 -14.06 -61.57
CA VAL A 317 -18.45 -13.04 -62.50
C VAL A 317 -17.72 -13.76 -63.63
N ASP A 318 -18.36 -13.83 -64.78
CA ASP A 318 -17.77 -14.36 -66.01
C ASP A 318 -16.65 -13.43 -66.52
N VAL A 319 -15.55 -14.00 -67.00
CA VAL A 319 -14.39 -13.25 -67.51
C VAL A 319 -14.12 -13.65 -68.96
N PRO A 320 -14.43 -12.80 -69.96
CA PRO A 320 -14.15 -13.10 -71.36
C PRO A 320 -12.64 -13.11 -71.66
N PRO A 321 -12.15 -13.98 -72.57
CA PRO A 321 -10.73 -14.13 -72.84
C PRO A 321 -10.16 -13.11 -73.84
N GLN A 322 -8.86 -12.83 -73.70
CA GLN A 322 -7.98 -12.31 -74.75
C GLN A 322 -6.76 -13.21 -74.89
N GLU A 323 -6.14 -13.19 -76.07
CA GLU A 323 -5.41 -14.34 -76.61
C GLU A 323 -3.90 -14.34 -76.27
N GLY A 324 -3.25 -15.51 -76.43
CA GLY A 324 -1.85 -15.75 -76.03
C GLY A 324 -0.79 -15.39 -77.10
N PRO A 325 0.26 -16.21 -77.37
CA PRO A 325 0.33 -17.67 -77.18
C PRO A 325 1.63 -18.25 -76.55
N ALA A 326 1.55 -19.54 -76.14
CA ALA A 326 2.62 -20.58 -76.15
C ALA A 326 3.88 -20.38 -75.27
N THR A 327 4.48 -21.38 -74.59
CA THR A 327 4.27 -22.85 -74.41
C THR A 327 5.18 -23.32 -73.24
N SER A 328 5.06 -24.46 -72.55
CA SER A 328 4.14 -25.63 -72.62
C SER A 328 4.17 -26.42 -71.27
N GLN A 329 3.32 -27.46 -71.15
CA GLN A 329 3.52 -28.76 -70.45
C GLN A 329 4.07 -28.79 -69.00
N THR A 330 3.28 -29.14 -67.97
CA THR A 330 2.96 -30.52 -67.46
C THR A 330 4.16 -31.38 -67.02
N ALA A 331 4.17 -32.07 -65.86
CA ALA A 331 3.20 -32.19 -64.75
C ALA A 331 3.80 -33.00 -63.55
N LEU A 332 2.95 -33.25 -62.53
CA LEU A 332 2.95 -34.38 -61.56
C LEU A 332 3.48 -34.18 -60.11
N GLN A 333 2.70 -34.78 -59.21
CA GLN A 333 2.98 -35.41 -57.91
C GLN A 333 3.42 -34.63 -56.65
N ASN A 334 2.63 -34.81 -55.59
CA ASN A 334 3.04 -34.72 -54.18
C ASN A 334 3.87 -35.97 -53.79
N TYR A 335 4.95 -35.81 -53.02
CA TYR A 335 5.19 -36.60 -51.81
C TYR A 335 6.25 -35.95 -50.89
N ASP A 336 6.14 -36.24 -49.58
CA ASP A 336 7.06 -35.88 -48.48
C ASP A 336 8.10 -37.06 -48.29
N PRO A 337 8.95 -37.20 -47.23
CA PRO A 337 9.21 -36.35 -46.07
C PRO A 337 10.71 -36.19 -45.61
N ALA A 338 10.89 -35.41 -44.54
CA ALA A 338 11.86 -35.56 -43.42
C ALA A 338 13.38 -35.25 -43.55
N GLY A 339 13.90 -34.48 -42.56
CA GLY A 339 15.05 -34.93 -41.74
C GLY A 339 16.31 -34.06 -41.57
N TYR A 340 16.43 -33.33 -40.44
CA TYR A 340 17.68 -32.81 -39.81
C TYR A 340 18.60 -31.86 -40.64
N SER A 341 19.54 -31.06 -40.11
CA SER A 341 20.20 -30.95 -38.78
C SER A 341 20.52 -29.46 -38.44
N PRO A 342 21.20 -29.09 -37.31
CA PRO A 342 21.00 -27.78 -36.65
C PRO A 342 22.08 -26.70 -36.92
N TYR A 343 21.86 -25.50 -36.36
CA TYR A 343 22.74 -24.32 -36.46
C TYR A 343 23.42 -23.96 -35.12
N THR A 344 24.62 -23.37 -35.17
CA THR A 344 25.52 -23.15 -34.01
C THR A 344 25.60 -21.67 -33.61
N PRO A 345 25.66 -21.30 -32.31
CA PRO A 345 25.79 -19.90 -31.87
C PRO A 345 27.23 -19.35 -31.93
N PRO A 346 27.42 -18.03 -32.12
CA PRO A 346 28.73 -17.36 -32.07
C PRO A 346 29.19 -17.00 -30.63
N PRO A 347 30.49 -16.72 -30.40
CA PRO A 347 31.11 -16.70 -29.07
C PRO A 347 31.13 -15.35 -28.33
N ARG A 348 31.42 -15.41 -27.01
CA ARG A 348 31.79 -14.26 -26.15
C ARG A 348 33.18 -13.70 -26.48
N ASN A 349 33.43 -12.46 -26.05
CA ASN A 349 34.75 -11.91 -25.73
C ASN A 349 34.68 -11.15 -24.39
N GLU A 350 35.78 -11.05 -23.65
CA GLU A 350 35.82 -10.50 -22.28
C GLU A 350 36.90 -9.40 -22.07
N VAL A 351 36.53 -8.40 -21.26
CA VAL A 351 37.34 -7.65 -20.26
C VAL A 351 38.64 -6.91 -20.70
N THR A 352 38.68 -5.59 -20.44
CA THR A 352 39.80 -4.93 -19.71
C THR A 352 39.43 -3.52 -19.17
N PRO A 353 39.87 -3.11 -17.96
CA PRO A 353 39.71 -1.77 -17.34
C PRO A 353 41.09 -1.02 -17.29
N PRO A 354 41.36 0.06 -16.48
CA PRO A 354 40.51 0.95 -15.64
C PRO A 354 40.52 2.40 -16.23
N PRO A 355 40.92 3.57 -15.61
CA PRO A 355 41.49 3.95 -14.29
C PRO A 355 40.48 4.69 -13.36
N ALA A 356 40.96 5.51 -12.39
CA ALA A 356 40.16 6.29 -11.43
C ALA A 356 40.83 7.61 -10.96
N SER A 357 40.10 8.42 -10.18
CA SER A 357 40.52 9.60 -9.37
C SER A 357 40.77 10.95 -10.07
N GLY A 358 40.22 12.05 -9.52
CA GLY A 358 40.52 13.43 -9.94
C GLY A 358 39.59 14.53 -9.37
N THR A 359 40.04 15.25 -8.34
CA THR A 359 39.30 16.33 -7.63
C THR A 359 39.33 17.69 -8.35
N ALA A 360 38.22 18.43 -8.40
CA ALA A 360 38.18 19.91 -8.59
C ALA A 360 36.79 20.49 -8.23
N ALA A 361 36.70 21.81 -7.99
CA ALA A 361 35.45 22.48 -7.60
C ALA A 361 35.30 23.91 -8.17
N ALA A 362 34.04 24.32 -8.40
CA ALA A 362 33.55 25.69 -8.65
C ALA A 362 34.07 26.41 -9.92
N PRO A 363 33.52 27.59 -10.32
CA PRO A 363 32.34 28.31 -9.81
C PRO A 363 31.24 28.59 -10.86
N LEU A 364 30.07 29.08 -10.40
CA LEU A 364 29.04 29.69 -11.24
C LEU A 364 29.17 31.24 -11.23
N PRO A 365 28.98 31.95 -12.37
CA PRO A 365 28.98 33.42 -12.43
C PRO A 365 27.59 34.03 -12.07
N PRO A 366 27.51 35.23 -11.44
CA PRO A 366 26.25 35.75 -10.90
C PRO A 366 25.68 37.01 -11.61
N LEU A 367 24.42 36.94 -12.07
CA LEU A 367 23.52 38.09 -12.31
C LEU A 367 22.07 37.64 -12.06
N HIS A 368 21.14 38.42 -11.52
CA HIS A 368 21.20 39.71 -10.81
C HIS A 368 19.97 39.79 -9.86
N ALA A 369 19.97 40.67 -8.86
CA ALA A 369 18.90 40.78 -7.86
C ALA A 369 18.51 42.23 -7.55
N GLN A 370 17.47 42.42 -6.72
CA GLN A 370 16.85 43.66 -6.20
C GLN A 370 15.67 44.25 -7.01
N PRO A 371 14.75 45.01 -6.37
CA PRO A 371 14.26 44.88 -4.99
C PRO A 371 12.72 45.02 -4.83
N THR A 372 12.17 44.57 -3.70
CA THR A 372 10.75 44.81 -3.32
C THR A 372 10.61 45.23 -1.85
N ASN A 373 10.37 46.52 -1.58
CA ASN A 373 9.84 47.09 -0.32
C ASN A 373 9.84 48.64 -0.38
N PRO A 374 9.17 49.38 0.55
CA PRO A 374 8.22 48.99 1.60
C PRO A 374 6.94 49.89 1.70
N ALA A 375 6.20 49.77 2.81
CA ALA A 375 5.26 50.73 3.42
C ALA A 375 3.86 50.90 2.74
N HIS A 376 2.71 50.59 3.37
CA HIS A 376 2.09 51.09 4.63
C HIS A 376 1.24 52.38 4.43
N PRO A 377 0.24 52.67 5.29
CA PRO A 377 -0.89 51.82 5.67
C PRO A 377 -2.23 52.62 5.69
N HIS A 378 -3.36 52.01 6.08
CA HIS A 378 -4.26 52.55 7.13
C HIS A 378 -5.45 51.62 7.43
N ASN A 379 -6.17 51.95 8.50
CA ASN A 379 -7.13 51.11 9.23
C ASN A 379 -8.22 52.04 9.80
N HIS A 380 -9.52 51.74 9.66
CA HIS A 380 -10.55 51.97 10.71
C HIS A 380 -11.96 51.46 10.34
N ASN A 381 -12.66 50.95 11.37
CA ASN A 381 -14.12 50.83 11.54
C ASN A 381 -14.63 52.18 12.19
N PRO A 382 -15.92 52.47 12.53
CA PRO A 382 -17.13 51.62 12.55
C PRO A 382 -18.52 52.30 12.22
N ASN A 383 -19.61 51.54 12.44
CA ASN A 383 -20.97 51.95 12.90
C ASN A 383 -21.90 52.94 12.12
N GLY A 384 -22.88 52.39 11.38
CA GLY A 384 -24.30 52.83 11.31
C GLY A 384 -24.66 54.27 10.83
N PRO A 385 -25.92 54.75 10.99
CA PRO A 385 -27.18 54.05 11.35
C PRO A 385 -28.43 54.45 10.49
N SER A 386 -29.58 53.78 10.72
CA SER A 386 -31.00 54.24 10.58
C SER A 386 -31.58 54.77 9.24
N GLY A 387 -32.84 54.38 8.94
CA GLY A 387 -33.74 55.08 7.99
C GLY A 387 -34.81 55.93 8.72
N PRO A 388 -35.84 56.48 8.03
CA PRO A 388 -37.23 56.38 8.57
C PRO A 388 -38.40 56.44 7.53
N SER A 389 -39.62 56.06 7.98
CA SER A 389 -41.02 56.53 7.58
C SER A 389 -41.45 56.63 6.10
N GLY A 390 -42.70 56.39 5.65
CA GLY A 390 -44.04 56.28 6.28
C GLY A 390 -44.83 57.62 6.26
N PRO A 391 -46.19 57.69 6.32
CA PRO A 391 -47.27 56.69 6.07
C PRO A 391 -48.57 57.28 5.38
N SER A 392 -49.70 56.55 5.43
CA SER A 392 -51.13 57.01 5.52
C SER A 392 -51.99 57.45 4.29
N SER A 393 -53.32 57.24 4.46
CA SER A 393 -54.49 57.51 3.56
C SER A 393 -55.12 58.92 3.87
N PRO A 394 -56.40 59.35 3.53
CA PRO A 394 -57.60 58.66 2.96
C PRO A 394 -58.51 59.50 1.96
N SER A 395 -59.73 58.98 1.69
CA SER A 395 -61.03 59.70 1.47
C SER A 395 -61.53 60.11 0.05
N SER A 396 -62.88 60.17 -0.04
CA SER A 396 -63.77 60.50 -1.20
C SER A 396 -64.31 61.96 -1.09
N PRO A 397 -65.37 62.48 -1.80
CA PRO A 397 -66.30 61.92 -2.82
C PRO A 397 -66.73 62.87 -4.00
N SER A 398 -67.69 62.43 -4.84
CA SER A 398 -68.94 63.15 -5.26
C SER A 398 -69.35 63.11 -6.76
N ASN A 399 -70.68 62.96 -7.02
CA ASN A 399 -71.57 63.35 -8.14
C ASN A 399 -71.13 63.26 -9.64
N GLY A 400 -72.00 63.03 -10.64
CA GLY A 400 -73.45 62.69 -10.66
C GLY A 400 -74.16 63.07 -11.99
N ALA A 401 -75.12 62.25 -12.47
CA ALA A 401 -75.95 62.41 -13.69
C ALA A 401 -75.21 62.30 -15.07
N GLN A 402 -75.83 62.06 -16.25
CA GLN A 402 -77.25 61.95 -16.68
C GLN A 402 -77.44 60.93 -17.86
N GLN A 403 -78.58 60.90 -18.60
CA GLN A 403 -79.04 59.74 -19.41
C GLN A 403 -79.39 59.98 -20.92
N ARG A 404 -79.32 58.90 -21.74
CA ARG A 404 -80.12 58.58 -22.97
C ARG A 404 -79.90 59.41 -24.27
N PRO A 405 -80.40 58.99 -25.47
CA PRO A 405 -80.66 57.64 -26.03
C PRO A 405 -80.13 57.46 -27.50
N ALA A 406 -80.53 56.39 -28.21
CA ALA A 406 -80.10 56.03 -29.59
C ALA A 406 -81.13 56.34 -30.71
N PRO A 407 -80.74 56.19 -32.00
CA PRO A 407 -81.65 55.68 -33.05
C PRO A 407 -81.01 54.56 -33.93
N SER A 408 -81.76 54.06 -34.93
CA SER A 408 -81.49 52.81 -35.68
C SER A 408 -81.65 52.94 -37.22
N ARG A 409 -81.25 51.89 -37.98
CA ARG A 409 -81.64 51.60 -39.39
C ARG A 409 -81.47 50.11 -39.75
N SER A 410 -81.97 49.68 -40.92
CA SER A 410 -82.44 48.30 -41.19
C SER A 410 -82.17 47.79 -42.64
N VAL A 411 -82.82 46.65 -43.02
CA VAL A 411 -83.03 46.07 -44.39
C VAL A 411 -82.01 44.97 -44.84
N PRO A 412 -82.38 43.85 -45.54
CA PRO A 412 -83.67 43.10 -45.70
C PRO A 412 -83.55 41.57 -45.37
N ALA A 413 -84.51 40.74 -45.84
CA ALA A 413 -84.55 39.28 -45.65
C ALA A 413 -84.83 38.46 -46.94
N ARG A 414 -84.41 37.17 -46.98
CA ARG A 414 -85.15 35.92 -47.30
C ARG A 414 -84.14 34.75 -47.44
N ALA A 415 -84.45 33.44 -47.34
CA ALA A 415 -85.69 32.66 -47.31
C ALA A 415 -85.52 31.36 -46.46
N PRO A 416 -86.58 30.59 -46.12
CA PRO A 416 -86.48 29.38 -45.31
C PRO A 416 -86.41 28.07 -46.13
N LEU A 417 -85.59 27.11 -45.67
CA LEU A 417 -85.68 25.69 -46.04
C LEU A 417 -85.46 24.81 -44.81
N THR A 418 -86.44 23.95 -44.51
CA THR A 418 -86.42 23.04 -43.35
C THR A 418 -86.00 21.63 -43.77
N ASN A 419 -84.90 21.12 -43.22
CA ASN A 419 -84.51 19.72 -43.35
C ASN A 419 -84.02 19.17 -41.99
N ARG A 420 -84.81 18.29 -41.38
CA ARG A 420 -84.46 17.57 -40.15
C ARG A 420 -84.87 16.09 -40.29
N SER A 421 -83.95 15.25 -40.73
CA SER A 421 -84.12 13.79 -40.69
C SER A 421 -83.98 13.29 -39.24
N PRO A 422 -84.97 12.60 -38.65
CA PRO A 422 -84.99 12.28 -37.21
C PRO A 422 -83.82 11.38 -36.77
N ALA A 423 -83.31 10.50 -37.64
CA ALA A 423 -82.16 9.66 -37.35
C ALA A 423 -80.88 10.46 -37.06
N LYS A 424 -80.59 11.51 -37.84
CA LYS A 424 -79.38 12.34 -37.62
C LYS A 424 -79.45 13.12 -36.31
N THR A 425 -80.63 13.59 -35.90
CA THR A 425 -80.82 14.24 -34.59
C THR A 425 -80.62 13.28 -33.42
N ILE A 426 -81.05 12.01 -33.52
CA ILE A 426 -80.82 11.01 -32.48
C ILE A 426 -79.32 10.73 -32.32
N VAL A 427 -78.60 10.50 -33.43
CA VAL A 427 -77.14 10.28 -33.38
C VAL A 427 -76.42 11.49 -32.78
N TRP A 428 -76.73 12.72 -33.22
CA TRP A 428 -76.12 13.92 -32.66
C TRP A 428 -76.44 14.12 -31.17
N SER A 429 -77.66 13.79 -30.72
CA SER A 429 -78.00 13.81 -29.29
C SER A 429 -77.20 12.77 -28.49
N ILE A 430 -77.01 11.55 -29.00
CA ILE A 430 -76.18 10.53 -28.34
C ILE A 430 -74.71 10.97 -28.30
N THR A 431 -74.18 11.54 -29.38
CA THR A 431 -72.82 12.10 -29.42
C THR A 431 -72.67 13.24 -28.41
N ILE A 432 -73.62 14.18 -28.33
CA ILE A 432 -73.62 15.24 -27.31
C ILE A 432 -73.65 14.63 -25.90
N VAL A 433 -74.52 13.65 -25.63
CA VAL A 433 -74.61 13.02 -24.31
C VAL A 433 -73.30 12.32 -23.93
N LEU A 434 -72.64 11.63 -24.86
CA LEU A 434 -71.31 11.03 -24.62
C LEU A 434 -70.22 12.09 -24.41
N LEU A 435 -70.23 13.19 -25.18
CA LEU A 435 -69.25 14.27 -25.03
C LEU A 435 -69.46 15.03 -23.71
N VAL A 436 -70.71 15.29 -23.32
CA VAL A 436 -71.07 15.86 -22.02
C VAL A 436 -70.71 14.89 -20.88
N ALA A 437 -70.95 13.58 -21.03
CA ALA A 437 -70.54 12.60 -20.04
C ALA A 437 -69.00 12.55 -19.90
N ALA A 438 -68.25 12.57 -21.01
CA ALA A 438 -66.79 12.64 -20.99
C ALA A 438 -66.26 13.95 -20.37
N VAL A 439 -66.92 15.08 -20.62
CA VAL A 439 -66.59 16.37 -19.99
C VAL A 439 -66.95 16.38 -18.51
N VAL A 440 -68.06 15.77 -18.09
CA VAL A 440 -68.46 15.66 -16.67
C VAL A 440 -67.54 14.72 -15.91
N VAL A 441 -67.21 13.54 -16.47
CA VAL A 441 -66.25 12.60 -15.88
C VAL A 441 -64.84 13.21 -15.85
N GLY A 442 -64.41 13.86 -16.94
CA GLY A 442 -63.12 14.55 -17.00
C GLY A 442 -63.03 15.72 -16.00
N ALA A 443 -64.08 16.53 -15.86
CA ALA A 443 -64.16 17.60 -14.88
C ALA A 443 -64.17 17.06 -13.44
N TRP A 444 -64.89 15.95 -13.18
CA TRP A 444 -64.89 15.29 -11.86
C TRP A 444 -63.50 14.72 -11.51
N TRP A 445 -62.82 14.11 -12.48
CA TRP A 445 -61.45 13.60 -12.33
C TRP A 445 -60.45 14.72 -12.04
N PHE A 446 -60.51 15.84 -12.78
CA PHE A 446 -59.64 17.01 -12.57
C PHE A 446 -59.99 17.85 -11.34
N SER A 447 -61.27 17.94 -10.94
CA SER A 447 -61.72 18.83 -9.86
C SER A 447 -61.73 18.19 -8.48
N SER A 448 -61.94 16.87 -8.37
CA SER A 448 -62.09 16.20 -7.06
C SER A 448 -61.39 14.85 -6.93
N GLY A 449 -61.00 14.18 -8.02
CA GLY A 449 -60.37 12.85 -7.94
C GLY A 449 -58.88 12.84 -7.57
N ARG A 450 -58.15 13.93 -7.83
CA ARG A 450 -56.67 13.93 -7.87
C ARG A 450 -55.95 14.13 -6.53
N TYR A 451 -56.60 14.73 -5.53
CA TYR A 451 -55.95 15.16 -4.28
C TYR A 451 -56.57 14.47 -3.08
N GLY A 452 -55.72 14.02 -2.16
CA GLY A 452 -56.12 13.59 -0.82
C GLY A 452 -55.72 14.63 0.24
N THR A 453 -56.23 14.48 1.45
CA THR A 453 -55.70 15.14 2.64
C THR A 453 -54.88 14.11 3.41
N ILE A 454 -53.67 14.46 3.84
CA ILE A 454 -52.81 13.58 4.63
C ILE A 454 -53.47 13.35 6.01
N PRO A 455 -53.71 12.09 6.44
CA PRO A 455 -54.39 11.80 7.69
C PRO A 455 -53.51 12.12 8.90
N ASP A 456 -54.15 12.42 10.03
CA ASP A 456 -53.48 12.44 11.33
C ASP A 456 -53.29 10.99 11.82
N VAL A 457 -52.05 10.67 12.17
CA VAL A 457 -51.59 9.35 12.63
C VAL A 457 -50.79 9.43 13.93
N VAL A 458 -50.77 10.60 14.59
CA VAL A 458 -49.98 10.82 15.81
C VAL A 458 -50.47 9.89 16.93
N GLY A 459 -49.55 9.14 17.54
CA GLY A 459 -49.87 8.19 18.62
C GLY A 459 -50.56 6.89 18.18
N MET A 460 -50.71 6.63 16.88
CA MET A 460 -51.03 5.30 16.36
C MET A 460 -49.81 4.37 16.47
N ASP A 461 -50.02 3.06 16.39
CA ASP A 461 -48.94 2.12 16.09
C ASP A 461 -48.48 2.27 14.62
N THR A 462 -47.25 1.86 14.34
CA THR A 462 -46.62 2.04 13.02
C THR A 462 -47.39 1.36 11.90
N THR A 463 -47.91 0.15 12.12
CA THR A 463 -48.69 -0.60 11.14
C THR A 463 -50.04 0.05 10.83
N THR A 464 -50.77 0.52 11.85
CA THR A 464 -52.04 1.25 11.67
C THR A 464 -51.80 2.63 11.02
N ALA A 465 -50.71 3.32 11.36
CA ALA A 465 -50.34 4.59 10.73
C ALA A 465 -50.07 4.42 9.22
N GLN A 466 -49.27 3.41 8.84
CA GLN A 466 -49.01 3.10 7.42
C GLN A 466 -50.29 2.72 6.67
N ALA A 467 -51.12 1.83 7.23
CA ALA A 467 -52.40 1.45 6.64
C ALA A 467 -53.35 2.65 6.48
N THR A 468 -53.38 3.57 7.46
CA THR A 468 -54.21 4.80 7.42
C THR A 468 -53.74 5.76 6.32
N VAL A 469 -52.42 5.88 6.09
CA VAL A 469 -51.85 6.65 4.97
C VAL A 469 -52.17 6.02 3.62
N GLU A 470 -52.17 4.69 3.53
CA GLU A 470 -52.49 3.94 2.31
C GLU A 470 -53.99 3.99 1.96
N ASP A 471 -54.89 3.82 2.93
CA ASP A 471 -56.35 3.97 2.76
C ASP A 471 -56.75 5.40 2.35
N ALA A 472 -56.00 6.43 2.77
CA ALA A 472 -56.19 7.80 2.30
C ALA A 472 -55.86 7.97 0.79
N GLY A 473 -55.10 7.02 0.22
CA GLY A 473 -54.70 6.97 -1.19
C GLY A 473 -53.28 7.47 -1.46
N PHE A 474 -52.36 7.28 -0.52
CA PHE A 474 -50.94 7.61 -0.65
C PHE A 474 -50.07 6.36 -0.61
N THR A 475 -48.78 6.48 -0.90
CA THR A 475 -47.79 5.42 -0.66
C THR A 475 -47.08 5.69 0.66
N SER A 476 -47.21 4.81 1.65
CA SER A 476 -46.48 4.97 2.91
C SER A 476 -45.00 4.66 2.73
N THR A 477 -44.15 5.33 3.50
CA THR A 477 -42.78 4.91 3.79
C THR A 477 -42.50 5.16 5.27
N LEU A 478 -41.71 4.33 5.93
CA LEU A 478 -41.30 4.59 7.31
C LEU A 478 -40.07 5.51 7.32
N GLU A 479 -40.03 6.49 8.23
CA GLU A 479 -38.82 7.28 8.49
C GLU A 479 -38.63 7.45 10.00
N GLU A 480 -37.47 7.02 10.50
CA GLU A 480 -37.13 7.08 11.92
C GLU A 480 -36.34 8.36 12.22
N ARG A 481 -36.75 9.12 13.24
CA ARG A 481 -36.09 10.36 13.68
C ARG A 481 -35.98 10.38 15.22
N TYR A 482 -34.89 10.91 15.76
CA TYR A 482 -34.74 11.15 17.21
C TYR A 482 -35.59 12.35 17.67
N ASP A 483 -36.20 12.27 18.85
CA ASP A 483 -36.97 13.37 19.45
C ASP A 483 -36.79 13.46 20.98
N ASN A 484 -37.00 14.67 21.52
CA ASN A 484 -36.85 14.97 22.94
C ASN A 484 -38.06 14.58 23.81
N THR A 485 -39.23 14.35 23.20
CA THR A 485 -40.55 14.32 23.88
C THR A 485 -41.39 13.09 23.57
N ALA A 486 -41.36 12.59 22.33
CA ALA A 486 -42.05 11.38 21.92
C ALA A 486 -41.28 10.13 22.37
N ALA A 487 -41.98 9.19 23.03
CA ALA A 487 -41.41 7.91 23.44
C ALA A 487 -40.92 7.10 22.22
N ALA A 488 -39.85 6.32 22.39
CA ALA A 488 -39.32 5.47 21.31
C ALA A 488 -40.40 4.50 20.78
N GLN A 489 -40.36 4.26 19.46
CA GLN A 489 -41.35 3.52 18.68
C GLN A 489 -42.76 4.17 18.60
N SER A 490 -42.96 5.38 19.13
CA SER A 490 -44.20 6.15 18.90
C SER A 490 -44.20 6.83 17.53
N VAL A 491 -45.32 6.79 16.81
CA VAL A 491 -45.55 7.63 15.63
C VAL A 491 -45.72 9.10 16.06
N MET A 492 -44.94 9.98 15.44
CA MET A 492 -44.86 11.43 15.72
C MET A 492 -45.67 12.27 14.73
N GLY A 493 -46.08 11.70 13.59
CA GLY A 493 -46.78 12.39 12.52
C GLY A 493 -46.31 11.93 11.14
N THR A 494 -46.36 12.82 10.16
CA THR A 494 -46.05 12.54 8.75
C THR A 494 -45.18 13.61 8.11
N ASP A 495 -44.53 13.26 6.99
CA ASP A 495 -43.84 14.19 6.10
C ASP A 495 -44.30 13.95 4.64
N PRO A 496 -45.05 14.87 4.00
CA PRO A 496 -45.54 16.15 4.52
C PRO A 496 -46.53 15.99 5.69
N PRO A 497 -46.73 17.05 6.52
CA PRO A 497 -47.51 16.96 7.75
C PRO A 497 -49.00 16.69 7.52
N PHE A 498 -49.65 16.16 8.55
CA PHE A 498 -51.09 15.88 8.51
C PHE A 498 -51.92 17.14 8.25
N GLY A 499 -53.03 16.97 7.52
CA GLY A 499 -53.88 18.07 7.06
C GLY A 499 -53.45 18.73 5.74
N ASP A 500 -52.20 18.54 5.29
CA ASP A 500 -51.78 19.02 3.96
C ASP A 500 -52.45 18.25 2.82
N ARG A 501 -52.49 18.88 1.64
CA ARG A 501 -53.09 18.32 0.43
C ARG A 501 -52.02 17.86 -0.56
N ALA A 502 -51.83 16.54 -0.64
CA ALA A 502 -50.96 15.91 -1.63
C ALA A 502 -51.77 15.23 -2.74
N THR A 503 -51.13 14.95 -3.88
CA THR A 503 -51.75 14.17 -4.97
C THR A 503 -51.85 12.71 -4.58
N ARG A 504 -52.99 12.05 -4.83
CA ARG A 504 -53.10 10.60 -4.59
C ARG A 504 -52.03 9.84 -5.38
N GLY A 505 -51.44 8.83 -4.73
CA GLY A 505 -50.24 8.12 -5.19
C GLY A 505 -48.91 8.83 -4.92
N SER A 506 -48.88 9.98 -4.23
CA SER A 506 -47.61 10.52 -3.71
C SER A 506 -47.11 9.71 -2.52
N ARG A 507 -45.79 9.71 -2.31
CA ARG A 507 -45.16 9.21 -1.08
C ARG A 507 -45.48 10.14 0.09
N VAL A 508 -45.79 9.55 1.25
CA VAL A 508 -45.88 10.24 2.55
C VAL A 508 -45.09 9.40 3.55
N ALA A 509 -44.11 10.00 4.21
CA ALA A 509 -43.37 9.33 5.27
C ALA A 509 -44.17 9.33 6.56
N VAL A 510 -44.20 8.20 7.27
CA VAL A 510 -44.69 8.08 8.66
C VAL A 510 -43.48 8.24 9.56
N LEU A 511 -43.49 9.29 10.39
CA LEU A 511 -42.37 9.65 11.26
C LEU A 511 -42.45 8.86 12.57
N VAL A 512 -41.41 8.09 12.90
CA VAL A 512 -41.33 7.30 14.14
C VAL A 512 -40.22 7.83 15.04
N SER A 513 -40.53 8.00 16.32
CA SER A 513 -39.55 8.41 17.32
C SER A 513 -38.57 7.28 17.64
N LEU A 514 -37.27 7.57 17.61
CA LEU A 514 -36.23 6.73 18.23
C LEU A 514 -36.02 7.06 19.72
N GLY A 515 -36.84 7.96 20.29
CA GLY A 515 -36.62 8.56 21.60
C GLY A 515 -35.47 9.55 21.56
N LYS A 516 -34.85 9.79 22.72
CA LYS A 516 -33.68 10.67 22.83
C LYS A 516 -32.42 9.99 22.28
N PRO A 517 -31.53 10.73 21.61
CA PRO A 517 -30.26 10.19 21.19
C PRO A 517 -29.36 9.88 22.41
N THR A 518 -28.63 8.77 22.34
CA THR A 518 -27.57 8.44 23.29
C THR A 518 -26.21 8.76 22.70
N VAL A 519 -25.29 9.25 23.52
CA VAL A 519 -23.88 9.41 23.12
C VAL A 519 -23.32 8.03 22.74
N PRO A 520 -22.71 7.83 21.55
CA PRO A 520 -22.18 6.53 21.16
C PRO A 520 -20.94 6.16 22.00
N PRO A 521 -20.70 4.86 22.29
CA PRO A 521 -19.43 4.44 22.89
C PRO A 521 -18.27 4.71 21.93
N ILE A 522 -17.09 5.01 22.49
CA ILE A 522 -15.84 5.19 21.72
C ILE A 522 -15.35 3.81 21.29
N GLY A 523 -15.09 3.61 19.99
CA GLY A 523 -14.42 2.42 19.47
C GLY A 523 -12.92 2.38 19.75
N VAL A 524 -12.30 1.20 19.56
CA VAL A 524 -10.83 1.07 19.61
C VAL A 524 -10.23 1.92 18.48
N ALA A 525 -9.26 2.76 18.83
CA ALA A 525 -8.62 3.71 17.91
C ALA A 525 -9.59 4.62 17.12
N GLU A 526 -10.73 4.99 17.72
CA GLU A 526 -11.70 5.90 17.08
C GLU A 526 -11.11 7.28 16.79
N SER A 527 -11.17 7.73 15.54
CA SER A 527 -10.76 9.08 15.13
C SER A 527 -11.90 10.10 15.29
N VAL A 528 -11.54 11.38 15.44
CA VAL A 528 -12.50 12.50 15.53
C VAL A 528 -13.49 12.51 14.35
N THR A 529 -13.01 12.23 13.14
CA THR A 529 -13.83 12.18 11.92
C THR A 529 -14.83 11.02 11.91
N SER A 530 -14.43 9.83 12.38
CA SER A 530 -15.33 8.67 12.54
C SER A 530 -16.44 8.99 13.56
N TYR A 531 -16.03 9.49 14.73
CA TYR A 531 -16.95 9.79 15.82
C TYR A 531 -17.88 10.97 15.50
N THR A 532 -17.42 11.97 14.74
CA THR A 532 -18.27 13.04 14.19
C THR A 532 -19.46 12.47 13.43
N ARG A 533 -19.25 11.44 12.60
CA ARG A 533 -20.34 10.81 11.85
C ARG A 533 -21.31 10.07 12.77
N LYS A 534 -20.81 9.28 13.73
CA LYS A 534 -21.63 8.58 14.74
C LYS A 534 -22.46 9.53 15.61
N LEU A 535 -21.98 10.75 15.83
CA LEU A 535 -22.73 11.83 16.48
C LEU A 535 -23.79 12.42 15.54
N GLN A 536 -23.43 12.75 14.29
CA GLN A 536 -24.36 13.30 13.29
C GLN A 536 -25.52 12.35 12.95
N GLU A 537 -25.25 11.05 12.85
CA GLU A 537 -26.26 9.97 12.70
C GLU A 537 -27.27 9.94 13.84
N ARG A 538 -26.92 10.52 15.00
CA ARG A 538 -27.77 10.65 16.20
C ARG A 538 -28.22 12.08 16.47
N THR A 539 -28.11 12.96 15.46
CA THR A 539 -28.39 14.40 15.57
C THR A 539 -27.68 15.09 16.75
N LEU A 540 -26.46 14.64 17.08
CA LEU A 540 -25.55 15.23 18.06
C LEU A 540 -24.45 16.03 17.38
N ARG A 541 -23.92 17.03 18.10
CA ARG A 541 -22.87 17.93 17.63
C ARG A 541 -21.55 17.61 18.33
N LEU A 542 -20.45 17.58 17.58
CA LEU A 542 -19.11 17.44 18.16
C LEU A 542 -18.56 18.82 18.55
N ARG A 543 -17.91 18.90 19.72
CA ARG A 543 -16.98 19.97 20.08
C ARG A 543 -15.63 19.37 20.42
N GLU A 544 -14.59 19.73 19.69
CA GLU A 544 -13.23 19.38 20.07
C GLU A 544 -12.82 20.18 21.32
N SER A 545 -12.21 19.51 22.30
CA SER A 545 -11.69 20.11 23.53
C SER A 545 -10.16 19.97 23.60
N SER A 546 -9.52 20.44 24.68
CA SER A 546 -8.06 20.40 24.80
C SER A 546 -7.52 18.97 24.81
N GLU A 547 -6.60 18.65 23.90
CA GLU A 547 -6.01 17.30 23.76
C GLU A 547 -5.23 16.91 25.03
N VAL A 548 -5.42 15.68 25.49
CA VAL A 548 -4.90 15.12 26.75
C VAL A 548 -3.85 14.04 26.49
N TYR A 549 -2.92 13.82 27.41
CA TYR A 549 -2.06 12.61 27.36
C TYR A 549 -2.89 11.38 27.76
N SER A 550 -2.69 10.27 27.05
CA SER A 550 -3.29 8.97 27.38
C SER A 550 -2.27 7.88 27.12
N ASP A 551 -1.97 7.08 28.14
CA ASP A 551 -0.96 6.03 28.04
C ASP A 551 -1.46 4.80 27.27
N ASP A 552 -2.76 4.70 26.99
CA ASP A 552 -3.43 3.54 26.38
C ASP A 552 -4.11 3.86 25.03
N VAL A 553 -4.16 5.13 24.62
CA VAL A 553 -4.74 5.59 23.34
C VAL A 553 -3.68 6.34 22.55
N ALA A 554 -3.37 5.87 21.33
CA ALA A 554 -2.39 6.50 20.45
C ALA A 554 -2.77 7.94 20.08
N ALA A 555 -1.77 8.76 19.73
CA ALA A 555 -1.99 10.17 19.41
C ALA A 555 -2.94 10.37 18.21
N GLY A 556 -3.79 11.39 18.25
CA GLY A 556 -4.79 11.69 17.21
C GLY A 556 -6.12 10.93 17.34
N HIS A 557 -6.18 9.85 18.13
CA HIS A 557 -7.43 9.14 18.43
C HIS A 557 -8.11 9.71 19.68
N ILE A 558 -9.40 9.42 19.87
CA ILE A 558 -10.18 9.96 20.99
C ILE A 558 -9.80 9.26 22.31
N ALA A 559 -9.29 10.04 23.27
CA ALA A 559 -8.98 9.56 24.62
C ALA A 559 -10.22 9.47 25.52
N SER A 560 -11.13 10.45 25.43
CA SER A 560 -12.38 10.46 26.20
C SER A 560 -13.43 11.41 25.60
N VAL A 561 -14.69 11.23 26.01
CA VAL A 561 -15.84 12.05 25.58
C VAL A 561 -16.70 12.46 26.78
N SER A 562 -17.33 13.64 26.68
CA SER A 562 -18.17 14.22 27.73
C SER A 562 -19.46 14.80 27.11
N PRO A 563 -20.67 14.32 27.46
CA PRO A 563 -20.95 13.18 28.35
C PRO A 563 -20.40 11.85 27.83
N SER A 564 -20.26 10.86 28.71
CA SER A 564 -19.73 9.54 28.36
C SER A 564 -20.68 8.73 27.48
N GLY A 565 -20.14 7.80 26.68
CA GLY A 565 -20.94 6.87 25.88
C GLY A 565 -22.02 6.15 26.69
N GLY A 566 -23.20 5.97 26.08
CA GLY A 566 -24.42 5.45 26.72
C GLY A 566 -25.32 6.50 27.36
N THR A 567 -24.86 7.74 27.57
CA THR A 567 -25.66 8.81 28.19
C THR A 567 -26.77 9.28 27.23
N GLU A 568 -28.03 9.29 27.67
CA GLU A 568 -29.11 10.02 26.98
C GLU A 568 -28.87 11.54 27.04
N VAL A 569 -28.97 12.20 25.89
CA VAL A 569 -28.85 13.66 25.77
C VAL A 569 -29.97 14.19 24.87
N PRO A 570 -30.36 15.48 24.98
CA PRO A 570 -31.28 16.07 24.02
C PRO A 570 -30.76 16.04 22.57
N VAL A 571 -31.67 16.04 21.60
CA VAL A 571 -31.36 16.31 20.19
C VAL A 571 -30.61 17.65 20.07
N ASP A 572 -29.66 17.75 19.13
CA ASP A 572 -28.72 18.87 18.93
C ASP A 572 -27.71 19.12 20.08
N SER A 573 -27.66 18.24 21.11
CA SER A 573 -26.67 18.37 22.18
C SER A 573 -25.23 18.27 21.69
N THR A 574 -24.36 19.01 22.36
CA THR A 574 -22.92 19.02 22.09
C THR A 574 -22.21 18.00 22.96
N VAL A 575 -21.43 17.10 22.34
CA VAL A 575 -20.51 16.17 22.99
C VAL A 575 -19.10 16.71 22.84
N GLU A 576 -18.42 16.93 23.96
CA GLU A 576 -17.02 17.34 23.99
C GLU A 576 -16.10 16.13 23.82
N VAL A 577 -15.07 16.26 22.99
CA VAL A 577 -14.18 15.18 22.58
C VAL A 577 -12.73 15.55 22.86
N HIS A 578 -12.09 14.79 23.74
CA HIS A 578 -10.68 14.93 24.09
C HIS A 578 -9.83 14.04 23.20
N VAL A 579 -9.02 14.63 22.32
CA VAL A 579 -8.05 13.91 21.50
C VAL A 579 -6.84 13.49 22.35
N SER A 580 -6.25 12.35 22.05
CA SER A 580 -5.03 11.87 22.69
C SER A 580 -3.78 12.52 22.10
N LYS A 581 -2.83 12.88 22.96
CA LYS A 581 -1.43 13.20 22.63
C LYS A 581 -0.51 11.97 22.66
N GLY A 582 -1.07 10.77 22.87
CA GLY A 582 -0.33 9.56 23.20
C GLY A 582 0.19 9.57 24.65
N PRO A 583 1.05 8.60 25.01
CA PRO A 583 1.65 8.50 26.33
C PRO A 583 2.50 9.72 26.66
N LYS A 584 2.50 10.12 27.94
CA LYS A 584 3.25 11.31 28.38
C LYS A 584 4.75 11.17 28.07
N PRO A 585 5.40 12.14 27.41
CA PRO A 585 6.83 12.05 27.13
C PRO A 585 7.70 12.00 28.38
N VAL A 586 8.74 11.15 28.34
CA VAL A 586 9.74 10.94 29.38
C VAL A 586 11.14 11.15 28.81
N ASP A 587 12.08 11.57 29.66
CA ASP A 587 13.49 11.73 29.31
C ASP A 587 14.22 10.38 29.43
N VAL A 588 14.96 9.98 28.40
CA VAL A 588 15.83 8.80 28.45
C VAL A 588 16.97 9.07 29.46
N PRO A 589 17.07 8.34 30.59
CA PRO A 589 18.12 8.55 31.58
C PRO A 589 19.49 8.18 31.03
N ASP A 590 20.54 8.84 31.53
CA ASP A 590 21.90 8.37 31.29
C ASP A 590 22.20 7.11 32.11
N VAL A 591 22.63 6.08 31.39
CA VAL A 591 22.93 4.74 31.92
C VAL A 591 24.35 4.28 31.58
N ARG A 592 25.18 5.09 30.93
CA ARG A 592 26.57 4.70 30.57
C ARG A 592 27.38 4.31 31.82
N GLY A 593 28.21 3.28 31.69
CA GLY A 593 29.04 2.75 32.78
C GLY A 593 28.25 2.13 33.94
N LYS A 594 27.00 1.69 33.69
CA LYS A 594 26.21 0.87 34.62
C LYS A 594 26.13 -0.56 34.13
N ASP A 595 26.14 -1.51 35.05
CA ASP A 595 25.86 -2.91 34.74
C ASP A 595 24.50 -3.05 34.03
N LYS A 596 24.41 -3.99 33.09
CA LYS A 596 23.20 -4.34 32.31
C LYS A 596 21.93 -4.38 33.16
N SER A 597 21.98 -4.91 34.38
CA SER A 597 20.79 -5.01 35.25
C SER A 597 20.40 -3.67 35.88
N SER A 598 21.36 -2.81 36.24
CA SER A 598 21.09 -1.45 36.75
C SER A 598 20.70 -0.48 35.65
N ALA A 599 21.24 -0.64 34.43
CA ALA A 599 20.84 0.13 33.27
C ALA A 599 19.38 -0.16 32.87
N VAL A 600 18.99 -1.45 32.77
CA VAL A 600 17.60 -1.86 32.52
C VAL A 600 16.67 -1.30 33.60
N ARG A 601 16.97 -1.51 34.89
CA ARG A 601 16.17 -0.98 36.01
C ARG A 601 16.02 0.55 35.99
N ALA A 602 16.99 1.29 35.48
CA ALA A 602 16.92 2.76 35.38
C ALA A 602 15.97 3.22 34.27
N LEU A 603 15.95 2.51 33.12
CA LEU A 603 15.06 2.76 31.99
C LEU A 603 13.61 2.34 32.31
N GLU A 604 13.42 1.14 32.86
CA GLU A 604 12.09 0.65 33.29
C GLU A 604 11.44 1.57 34.34
N LYS A 605 12.24 2.14 35.25
CA LYS A 605 11.76 3.07 36.29
C LYS A 605 11.17 4.37 35.73
N VAL A 606 11.55 4.80 34.53
CA VAL A 606 10.90 5.93 33.83
C VAL A 606 9.81 5.49 32.86
N GLY A 607 9.43 4.20 32.87
CA GLY A 607 8.33 3.66 32.07
C GLY A 607 8.70 3.31 30.64
N LEU A 608 9.98 3.03 30.35
CA LEU A 608 10.47 2.60 29.04
C LEU A 608 10.59 1.08 28.96
N LYS A 609 10.37 0.52 27.77
CA LYS A 609 10.73 -0.87 27.44
C LYS A 609 12.19 -0.91 27.00
N VAL A 610 12.90 -1.98 27.32
CA VAL A 610 14.34 -2.08 27.04
C VAL A 610 14.63 -3.30 26.16
N LYS A 611 15.19 -3.05 24.97
CA LYS A 611 15.78 -4.06 24.10
C LYS A 611 17.28 -4.03 24.29
N VAL A 612 17.93 -5.15 24.63
CA VAL A 612 19.38 -5.17 24.83
C VAL A 612 20.09 -5.70 23.58
N VAL A 613 21.11 -4.98 23.13
CA VAL A 613 22.02 -5.36 22.04
C VAL A 613 23.45 -5.28 22.59
N GLU A 614 24.36 -6.12 22.08
CA GLU A 614 25.74 -6.22 22.58
C GLU A 614 26.71 -5.76 21.47
N GLU A 615 27.62 -4.84 21.81
CA GLU A 615 28.58 -4.19 20.91
C GLU A 615 29.96 -4.19 21.59
N PHE A 616 31.06 -4.13 20.84
CA PHE A 616 32.38 -4.00 21.45
C PHE A 616 32.65 -2.57 21.93
N SER A 617 33.28 -2.42 23.10
CA SER A 617 33.82 -1.15 23.58
C SER A 617 35.22 -1.30 24.15
N SER A 618 36.11 -0.39 23.76
CA SER A 618 37.41 -0.18 24.42
C SER A 618 37.29 0.42 25.81
N ASP A 619 36.18 1.09 26.11
CA ASP A 619 36.03 2.03 27.23
C ASP A 619 35.33 1.41 28.45
N GLU A 620 34.34 0.55 28.20
CA GLU A 620 33.44 -0.04 29.20
C GLU A 620 33.72 -1.55 29.39
N ASP A 621 33.67 -2.05 30.63
CA ASP A 621 33.86 -3.48 30.93
C ASP A 621 32.71 -4.34 30.39
N GLY A 622 32.98 -5.60 30.07
CA GLY A 622 31.99 -6.53 29.54
C GLY A 622 30.78 -6.71 30.47
N GLY A 623 29.58 -6.39 29.96
CA GLY A 623 28.33 -6.35 30.70
C GLY A 623 27.86 -4.95 31.12
N ASP A 624 28.69 -3.91 30.97
CA ASP A 624 28.30 -2.51 31.25
C ASP A 624 27.70 -1.81 30.02
N ALA A 625 26.80 -0.86 30.27
CA ALA A 625 26.13 -0.09 29.24
C ALA A 625 27.05 0.96 28.58
N ILE A 626 27.13 0.92 27.25
CA ILE A 626 27.88 1.89 26.43
C ILE A 626 27.02 3.12 26.17
N ARG A 627 25.77 2.91 25.73
CA ARG A 627 24.87 3.94 25.18
C ARG A 627 23.43 3.45 25.07
N THR A 628 22.50 4.36 24.81
CA THR A 628 21.11 4.05 24.43
C THR A 628 20.79 4.60 23.04
N GLU A 629 19.82 4.00 22.38
CA GLU A 629 19.14 4.55 21.20
C GLU A 629 17.62 4.62 21.45
N PRO A 630 17.00 5.81 21.46
CA PRO A 630 17.61 7.14 21.37
C PRO A 630 18.57 7.47 22.52
N SER A 631 19.44 8.46 22.30
CA SER A 631 20.48 8.86 23.27
C SER A 631 19.91 9.47 24.54
N SER A 632 20.69 9.41 25.63
CA SER A 632 20.32 10.00 26.92
C SER A 632 20.01 11.50 26.80
N GLY A 633 18.98 11.93 27.54
CA GLY A 633 18.41 13.28 27.44
C GLY A 633 17.41 13.48 26.28
N THR A 634 17.23 12.49 25.40
CA THR A 634 16.14 12.53 24.40
C THR A 634 14.78 12.38 25.08
N LYS A 635 13.78 13.17 24.67
CA LYS A 635 12.39 12.96 25.07
C LYS A 635 11.71 11.98 24.12
N VAL A 636 11.21 10.87 24.65
CA VAL A 636 10.44 9.85 23.93
C VAL A 636 9.07 9.66 24.60
N PRO A 637 8.04 9.14 23.91
CA PRO A 637 6.79 8.77 24.56
C PRO A 637 7.00 7.75 25.69
N GLY A 638 6.17 7.81 26.74
CA GLY A 638 6.09 6.73 27.72
C GLY A 638 5.73 5.39 27.06
N LYS A 639 6.17 4.27 27.65
CA LYS A 639 6.03 2.89 27.12
C LYS A 639 6.78 2.60 25.78
N SER A 640 7.50 3.58 25.20
CA SER A 640 8.38 3.34 24.04
C SER A 640 9.50 2.34 24.34
N GLU A 641 9.96 1.66 23.29
CA GLU A 641 11.17 0.84 23.34
C GLU A 641 12.42 1.70 23.15
N VAL A 642 13.45 1.42 23.93
CA VAL A 642 14.80 2.00 23.82
C VAL A 642 15.79 0.86 23.72
N THR A 643 16.68 0.91 22.73
CA THR A 643 17.79 -0.03 22.62
C THR A 643 18.86 0.35 23.64
N LEU A 644 19.14 -0.53 24.58
CA LEU A 644 20.29 -0.47 25.47
C LEU A 644 21.44 -1.24 24.83
N VAL A 645 22.55 -0.55 24.54
CA VAL A 645 23.76 -1.17 23.99
C VAL A 645 24.74 -1.42 25.13
N VAL A 646 25.14 -2.68 25.32
CA VAL A 646 26.10 -3.10 26.36
C VAL A 646 27.40 -3.61 25.74
N SER A 647 28.50 -3.47 26.48
CA SER A 647 29.82 -3.95 26.09
C SER A 647 29.89 -5.48 26.15
N ASN A 648 30.37 -6.12 25.08
CA ASN A 648 30.72 -7.54 25.04
C ASN A 648 32.21 -7.80 25.35
N ALA A 649 32.97 -6.76 25.73
CA ALA A 649 34.43 -6.81 25.81
C ALA A 649 34.95 -7.82 26.85
N ILE A 650 35.82 -8.73 26.40
CA ILE A 650 36.52 -9.66 27.30
C ILE A 650 37.70 -8.92 27.93
N LYS A 651 37.71 -8.84 29.26
CA LYS A 651 38.79 -8.22 30.04
C LYS A 651 39.91 -9.23 30.30
N VAL A 652 41.12 -8.89 29.89
CA VAL A 652 42.30 -9.77 30.02
C VAL A 652 42.71 -9.88 31.49
N PRO A 653 42.73 -11.10 32.08
CA PRO A 653 43.13 -11.31 33.46
C PRO A 653 44.64 -11.15 33.67
N ASP A 654 45.04 -10.86 34.91
CA ASP A 654 46.44 -10.89 35.34
C ASP A 654 46.91 -12.34 35.50
N VAL A 655 47.82 -12.78 34.63
CA VAL A 655 48.44 -14.12 34.61
C VAL A 655 49.97 -14.08 34.72
N GLU A 656 50.56 -12.90 34.90
CA GLU A 656 51.98 -12.75 35.21
C GLU A 656 52.30 -13.37 36.60
N GLY A 657 53.48 -13.99 36.72
CA GLY A 657 53.89 -14.70 37.93
C GLY A 657 53.05 -15.94 38.26
N LYS A 658 52.45 -16.58 37.25
CA LYS A 658 51.77 -17.87 37.37
C LYS A 658 52.44 -18.94 36.52
N SER A 659 52.24 -20.20 36.89
CA SER A 659 52.63 -21.32 36.03
C SER A 659 51.94 -21.22 34.66
N LEU A 660 52.64 -21.69 33.61
CA LEU A 660 52.10 -21.68 32.25
C LEU A 660 50.75 -22.43 32.16
N ASP A 661 50.61 -23.57 32.84
CA ASP A 661 49.37 -24.33 32.93
C ASP A 661 48.23 -23.54 33.60
N ASP A 662 48.52 -22.81 34.69
CA ASP A 662 47.53 -21.95 35.36
C ASP A 662 47.12 -20.76 34.50
N ALA A 663 48.07 -20.13 33.81
CA ALA A 663 47.81 -19.02 32.89
C ALA A 663 46.94 -19.47 31.70
N ILE A 664 47.29 -20.60 31.07
CA ILE A 664 46.51 -21.24 29.99
C ILE A 664 45.08 -21.55 30.48
N ARG A 665 44.94 -22.10 31.70
CA ARG A 665 43.66 -22.45 32.32
C ARG A 665 42.79 -21.22 32.59
N ILE A 666 43.37 -20.16 33.15
CA ILE A 666 42.68 -18.90 33.47
C ILE A 666 42.24 -18.16 32.20
N LEU A 667 43.06 -18.13 31.15
CA LEU A 667 42.70 -17.50 29.88
C LEU A 667 41.58 -18.25 29.17
N ARG A 668 41.63 -19.59 29.12
CA ARG A 668 40.56 -20.41 28.52
C ARG A 668 39.23 -20.30 29.27
N ASP A 669 39.25 -20.17 30.60
CA ASP A 669 38.06 -19.87 31.43
C ASP A 669 37.42 -18.52 31.11
N LYS A 670 38.17 -17.59 30.49
CA LYS A 670 37.68 -16.29 29.99
C LYS A 670 37.44 -16.26 28.48
N GLY A 671 37.48 -17.41 27.79
CA GLY A 671 37.28 -17.49 26.34
C GLY A 671 38.44 -16.93 25.51
N LEU A 672 39.59 -16.64 26.13
CA LEU A 672 40.78 -16.14 25.46
C LEU A 672 41.66 -17.30 25.00
N ILE A 673 42.37 -17.11 23.89
CA ILE A 673 43.22 -18.12 23.27
C ILE A 673 44.67 -17.89 23.72
N PRO A 674 45.21 -18.66 24.69
CA PRO A 674 46.63 -18.56 25.04
C PRO A 674 47.50 -19.04 23.88
N VAL A 675 48.55 -18.29 23.57
CA VAL A 675 49.57 -18.62 22.57
C VAL A 675 50.94 -18.52 23.24
N GLU A 676 51.77 -19.55 23.16
CA GLU A 676 53.14 -19.48 23.64
C GLU A 676 54.02 -18.69 22.65
N GLY A 677 54.78 -17.73 23.17
CA GLY A 677 55.78 -16.96 22.42
C GLY A 677 57.18 -17.19 22.98
N GLU A 678 58.19 -16.74 22.22
CA GLU A 678 59.62 -16.89 22.57
C GLU A 678 59.89 -16.47 24.03
N PRO A 679 60.56 -17.31 24.85
CA PRO A 679 60.86 -17.03 26.26
C PRO A 679 61.58 -15.69 26.50
N VAL A 680 61.59 -15.26 27.76
CA VAL A 680 62.26 -14.02 28.19
C VAL A 680 63.15 -14.21 29.39
N ALA A 681 64.22 -13.42 29.41
CA ALA A 681 65.05 -13.20 30.58
C ALA A 681 64.33 -12.29 31.59
N ASP A 682 63.55 -12.87 32.51
CA ASP A 682 62.99 -12.12 33.64
C ASP A 682 63.45 -12.70 34.98
N SER A 683 64.29 -11.93 35.68
CA SER A 683 64.88 -12.30 36.96
C SER A 683 63.95 -12.10 38.17
N SER A 684 62.75 -11.54 37.96
CA SER A 684 61.73 -11.33 38.98
C SER A 684 60.67 -12.45 39.04
N VAL A 685 60.63 -13.33 38.03
CA VAL A 685 59.72 -14.47 37.90
C VAL A 685 60.52 -15.77 37.87
N ASP A 686 60.02 -16.83 38.51
CA ASP A 686 60.68 -18.14 38.52
C ASP A 686 60.64 -18.84 37.15
N ALA A 687 61.64 -19.67 36.85
CA ALA A 687 61.80 -20.28 35.54
C ALA A 687 60.61 -21.19 35.18
N GLY A 688 60.01 -20.96 34.00
CA GLY A 688 58.81 -21.65 33.52
C GLY A 688 57.48 -20.97 33.86
N ASP A 689 57.46 -20.00 34.77
CA ASP A 689 56.28 -19.17 35.02
C ASP A 689 56.18 -18.03 33.99
N VAL A 690 54.97 -17.51 33.77
CA VAL A 690 54.69 -16.41 32.82
C VAL A 690 55.33 -15.11 33.32
N ALA A 691 56.30 -14.61 32.57
CA ALA A 691 56.98 -13.34 32.84
C ALA A 691 56.34 -12.16 32.11
N GLN A 692 55.76 -12.37 30.93
CA GLN A 692 55.08 -11.33 30.15
C GLN A 692 53.81 -11.88 29.48
N GLN A 693 52.74 -11.08 29.49
CA GLN A 693 51.53 -11.32 28.70
C GLN A 693 51.28 -10.17 27.70
N SER A 694 50.76 -10.49 26.51
CA SER A 694 50.38 -9.50 25.50
C SER A 694 49.11 -9.94 24.75
N PRO A 695 47.99 -9.19 24.80
CA PRO A 695 47.81 -7.92 25.52
C PRO A 695 48.03 -7.99 27.04
N SER A 696 48.37 -6.85 27.64
CA SER A 696 48.55 -6.72 29.08
C SER A 696 47.25 -6.96 29.83
N LYS A 697 47.34 -7.23 31.14
CA LYS A 697 46.16 -7.26 32.03
C LYS A 697 45.32 -5.99 31.96
N ASP A 698 44.04 -6.15 32.30
CA ASP A 698 42.97 -5.15 32.19
C ASP A 698 42.67 -4.63 30.77
N SER A 699 43.42 -5.08 29.74
CA SER A 699 43.08 -4.82 28.33
C SER A 699 41.70 -5.38 27.99
N ARG A 700 41.00 -4.71 27.06
CA ARG A 700 39.69 -5.13 26.55
C ARG A 700 39.82 -5.67 25.12
N ILE A 701 39.37 -6.90 24.93
CA ILE A 701 39.42 -7.64 23.66
C ILE A 701 38.00 -7.81 23.12
N ASP A 702 37.84 -7.61 21.81
CA ASP A 702 36.61 -7.91 21.09
C ASP A 702 36.49 -9.44 20.89
N PRO A 703 35.44 -10.11 21.41
CA PRO A 703 35.24 -11.54 21.24
C PRO A 703 35.07 -11.99 19.77
N ASN A 704 34.75 -11.07 18.85
CA ASN A 704 34.56 -11.33 17.42
C ASN A 704 35.83 -11.13 16.59
N SER A 705 36.94 -10.77 17.24
CA SER A 705 38.22 -10.41 16.62
C SER A 705 39.35 -11.33 17.12
N ASP A 706 40.58 -10.84 17.16
CA ASP A 706 41.73 -11.60 17.61
C ASP A 706 41.76 -11.76 19.15
N THR A 707 41.23 -12.89 19.64
CA THR A 707 41.18 -13.23 21.08
C THR A 707 42.47 -13.85 21.62
N ARG A 708 43.59 -13.79 20.87
CA ARG A 708 44.86 -14.38 21.28
C ARG A 708 45.57 -13.54 22.35
N VAL A 709 46.04 -14.21 23.40
CA VAL A 709 46.94 -13.65 24.40
C VAL A 709 48.27 -14.42 24.34
N THR A 710 49.32 -13.71 23.93
CA THR A 710 50.68 -14.27 23.89
C THR A 710 51.26 -14.31 25.29
N LEU A 711 51.71 -15.48 25.72
CA LEU A 711 52.41 -15.74 26.97
C LEU A 711 53.90 -15.96 26.70
N ARG A 712 54.77 -15.33 27.48
CA ARG A 712 56.22 -15.54 27.43
C ARG A 712 56.71 -15.93 28.81
N VAL A 713 57.28 -17.13 28.93
CA VAL A 713 57.78 -17.68 30.20
C VAL A 713 59.18 -17.17 30.52
N SER A 714 59.54 -17.14 31.81
CA SER A 714 60.91 -16.84 32.22
C SER A 714 61.84 -18.01 31.91
N ASN A 715 63.00 -17.72 31.29
CA ASN A 715 64.12 -18.64 31.16
C ASN A 715 65.29 -18.32 32.13
N ALA A 716 65.05 -17.46 33.14
CA ALA A 716 66.09 -17.04 34.08
C ALA A 716 66.41 -18.13 35.11
N GLN A 717 67.55 -18.79 34.94
CA GLN A 717 68.02 -19.87 35.82
C GLN A 717 68.85 -19.32 37.00
N LYS A 718 68.81 -19.99 38.16
CA LYS A 718 69.56 -19.59 39.37
C LYS A 718 70.98 -20.15 39.32
N VAL A 719 71.96 -19.26 39.24
CA VAL A 719 73.40 -19.56 39.07
C VAL A 719 73.92 -20.46 40.20
N PRO A 720 74.31 -21.72 39.92
CA PRO A 720 74.72 -22.68 40.94
C PRO A 720 75.96 -22.25 41.74
N PHE A 721 76.00 -22.56 43.04
CA PHE A 721 77.19 -22.39 43.86
C PHE A 721 78.28 -23.40 43.47
N VAL A 722 79.40 -22.94 42.91
CA VAL A 722 80.55 -23.80 42.56
C VAL A 722 81.88 -23.40 43.22
N LEU A 723 81.88 -22.40 44.11
CA LEU A 723 83.07 -22.02 44.88
C LEU A 723 83.60 -23.22 45.70
N GLY A 724 84.93 -23.37 45.73
CA GLY A 724 85.64 -24.47 46.40
C GLY A 724 85.71 -25.79 45.63
N LYS A 725 84.93 -25.98 44.56
CA LYS A 725 85.06 -27.13 43.65
C LYS A 725 86.30 -27.00 42.75
N THR A 726 86.74 -28.07 42.09
CA THR A 726 87.76 -27.97 41.04
C THR A 726 87.17 -27.27 39.82
N GLY A 727 87.99 -26.56 39.04
CA GLY A 727 87.56 -25.85 37.83
C GLY A 727 86.78 -26.72 36.85
N GLU A 728 87.22 -27.96 36.61
CA GLU A 728 86.53 -28.91 35.73
C GLU A 728 85.16 -29.35 36.30
N SER A 729 85.07 -29.66 37.59
CA SER A 729 83.81 -30.05 38.24
C SER A 729 82.82 -28.88 38.31
N ALA A 730 83.32 -27.67 38.57
CA ALA A 730 82.55 -26.43 38.55
C ALA A 730 82.01 -26.15 37.14
N LYS A 731 82.87 -26.23 36.12
CA LYS A 731 82.47 -26.08 34.72
C LYS A 731 81.41 -27.09 34.32
N ARG A 732 81.61 -28.37 34.64
CA ARG A 732 80.66 -29.43 34.29
C ARG A 732 79.28 -29.17 34.91
N GLN A 733 79.20 -28.85 36.20
CA GLN A 733 77.94 -28.54 36.87
C GLN A 733 77.21 -27.32 36.27
N LEU A 734 77.95 -26.28 35.86
CA LEU A 734 77.34 -25.10 35.25
C LEU A 734 76.82 -25.41 33.83
N GLN A 735 77.56 -26.19 33.03
CA GLN A 735 77.12 -26.65 31.71
C GLN A 735 75.96 -27.66 31.78
N GLU A 736 75.91 -28.49 32.83
CA GLU A 736 74.76 -29.36 33.18
C GLU A 736 73.51 -28.56 33.58
N GLN A 737 73.61 -27.23 33.71
CA GLN A 737 72.51 -26.29 33.97
C GLN A 737 72.40 -25.25 32.85
N GLY A 738 72.81 -25.59 31.62
CA GLY A 738 72.62 -24.77 30.43
C GLY A 738 73.49 -23.50 30.35
N PHE A 739 74.38 -23.25 31.30
CA PHE A 739 75.25 -22.08 31.28
C PHE A 739 76.53 -22.30 30.46
N ASP A 740 76.96 -21.27 29.74
CA ASP A 740 78.30 -21.24 29.16
C ASP A 740 79.34 -20.97 30.25
N VAL A 741 80.57 -21.49 30.11
CA VAL A 741 81.59 -21.38 31.17
C VAL A 741 82.97 -21.01 30.65
N LYS A 742 83.41 -19.84 31.11
CA LYS A 742 84.76 -19.30 30.91
C LYS A 742 85.61 -19.54 32.15
N LEU A 743 86.52 -20.51 32.06
CA LEU A 743 87.43 -20.92 33.13
C LEU A 743 88.76 -20.19 32.99
N ASN A 744 89.11 -19.41 34.01
CA ASN A 744 90.34 -18.61 34.07
C ASN A 744 91.28 -19.18 35.17
N GLY A 745 92.17 -20.11 34.79
CA GLY A 745 93.15 -20.75 35.70
C GLY A 745 93.41 -22.23 35.37
N ASP A 746 93.96 -22.99 36.32
CA ASP A 746 94.13 -24.46 36.20
C ASP A 746 92.75 -25.15 36.32
N PRO A 747 92.37 -26.05 35.39
CA PRO A 747 91.15 -26.87 35.52
C PRO A 747 91.07 -27.72 36.79
N ASN A 748 92.20 -28.11 37.37
CA ASN A 748 92.29 -28.88 38.61
C ASN A 748 92.29 -27.99 39.86
N GLY A 749 92.65 -26.70 39.71
CA GLY A 749 92.65 -25.71 40.78
C GLY A 749 91.25 -25.49 41.36
N ARG A 750 91.18 -24.95 42.58
CA ARG A 750 89.91 -24.70 43.27
C ARG A 750 89.33 -23.35 42.89
N VAL A 751 88.03 -23.32 42.55
CA VAL A 751 87.32 -22.09 42.20
C VAL A 751 87.23 -21.19 43.43
N TYR A 752 87.92 -20.05 43.40
CA TYR A 752 87.88 -19.03 44.46
C TYR A 752 86.99 -17.83 44.10
N ARG A 753 86.65 -17.66 42.82
CA ARG A 753 85.79 -16.59 42.32
C ARG A 753 84.84 -17.13 41.25
N GLN A 754 83.61 -16.62 41.27
CA GLN A 754 82.55 -16.89 40.30
C GLN A 754 81.82 -15.57 40.00
N SER A 755 81.43 -15.34 38.75
CA SER A 755 80.67 -14.17 38.30
C SER A 755 79.75 -14.54 37.13
N PRO A 756 78.43 -14.28 37.17
CA PRO A 756 77.64 -13.75 38.30
C PRO A 756 77.75 -14.57 39.59
N SER A 757 77.34 -13.99 40.71
CA SER A 757 77.50 -14.60 42.04
C SER A 757 76.57 -15.82 42.23
N PRO A 758 76.96 -16.81 43.06
CA PRO A 758 76.07 -17.90 43.44
C PRO A 758 74.69 -17.41 43.91
N GLY A 759 73.62 -18.03 43.41
CA GLY A 759 72.24 -17.69 43.76
C GLY A 759 71.67 -16.43 43.09
N SER A 760 72.46 -15.70 42.28
CA SER A 760 71.90 -14.71 41.35
C SER A 760 71.22 -15.42 40.17
N THR A 761 70.32 -14.73 39.47
CA THR A 761 69.67 -15.22 38.25
C THR A 761 70.46 -14.82 37.00
N ALA A 762 70.54 -15.72 36.03
CA ALA A 762 71.13 -15.50 34.72
C ALA A 762 70.41 -16.36 33.66
N GLU A 763 70.44 -15.91 32.41
CA GLU A 763 69.82 -16.60 31.27
C GLU A 763 70.52 -17.93 30.97
N GLU A 764 69.77 -18.87 30.39
CA GLU A 764 70.37 -20.03 29.74
C GLU A 764 71.28 -19.58 28.59
N GLY A 765 72.47 -20.17 28.48
CA GLY A 765 73.53 -19.71 27.58
C GLY A 765 74.35 -18.51 28.06
N ASN A 766 74.00 -17.83 29.17
CA ASN A 766 74.89 -16.77 29.69
C ASN A 766 76.22 -17.35 30.20
N THR A 767 77.32 -16.65 29.88
CA THR A 767 78.66 -17.06 30.30
C THR A 767 78.90 -16.76 31.78
N ILE A 768 79.08 -17.81 32.58
CA ILE A 768 79.59 -17.72 33.95
C ILE A 768 81.13 -17.75 33.90
N GLU A 769 81.76 -16.70 34.41
CA GLU A 769 83.21 -16.70 34.63
C GLU A 769 83.56 -17.36 35.96
N ILE A 770 84.49 -18.32 35.93
CA ILE A 770 85.07 -18.93 37.13
C ILE A 770 86.60 -18.76 37.13
N SER A 771 87.18 -18.48 38.30
CA SER A 771 88.64 -18.36 38.47
C SER A 771 89.14 -19.36 39.50
N THR A 772 90.25 -20.04 39.18
CA THR A 772 90.85 -21.08 40.04
C THR A 772 92.23 -20.70 40.58
N ILE A 773 92.60 -21.33 41.70
CA ILE A 773 93.93 -21.31 42.36
C ILE A 773 94.43 -22.72 42.63
#